data_AF-A0A7C5UH37-F1
#
_entry.id   AF-A0A7C5UH37-F1
#
_cell.length_a   1.000
_cell.length_b   1.000
_cell.length_c   1.000
_cell.angle_alpha   90.00
_cell.angle_beta   90.00
_cell.angle_gamma   90.00
#
_symmetry.space_group_name_H-M   'P 1'
#
loop_
_entity.id
_entity.type
_entity.pdbx_description
1 polymer ?
#
loop_
_entity_poly.entity_id
_entity_poly.type
_entity_poly.pdbx_seq_one_letter_code
_entity_poly.pdbx_strand_id
1 'polypeptide(L)'
;MEGQAMRTWGMGFVVAIVVIGATSVMNATRRELGLVAHYTFDEGTGSVVHDRSGNGNDGKIVGAVKWVKTPAGTALEFNGIDTYIDCGSSESLNITKAGTMEIWFNMKSAQGGLVNFSTGGGWSDERLVIAFDTWENRKRLIWCFADGETYQSGHLEMPTEGAWTHLALSYDGSAVQVFKDGLLLSTASQDVTPEVKGVPLWIGRCLGLGKEYFHGLICEVRIYNRALSEQEIFAHYSSKAKAMGLPVRKKEERKMAKWTPPERAKQKGVKWLNNLVAELLNVKQTDSLRHKEWTFTNPRDGWVFISSTAKVKGAEKVLVTLDDEPKEQAVIVHQEGHPATLEAMRFLSAGKHKIKVWREGKPTIEHLIVRSIPELIFCKFQYDPYIRPHGPYDWEFLKRHILPHINCIVGSGDEKHQPFVEEWKKQGKRWIVEVPATPYFQGKSVEEAYRYWAESAGLKNPIYDGIIVDEFGGGEDERYRAITESVRRIRQSEQFKGKVFYPYCGSMYGAKLSEGFIKTVMDSGYRFAWERYLREQPTEDIAKKHLESALTQQMLGWQKALPGCERHMIMCFGYLQMITTESLNVFPTVDYKVWMDMQFHRVATDPAFFGLYGLMEYTSGYADEETVRWAAKLYRHYGIEGKTEMLSKQYGFKYQLDHIVNPDFEDGTKGWKVEAAEEGSVDTKSVKGYSWLQGRYPQTKQGDTFLWMKRSAKKPNIVSQEIKNLQPGKLYSLKMVTADYRDLMEGKSVEQKHAISILLDNVELVPEKCFQFVIANNYAHHWGPFDDKHKFWMNYHHRVFRAKGKTAKLSISDWSSHNEPGGPIGQELMINFVEVQPYFSG
;
A
#
# COMPACT_ATOMS: atom_id res chain seq x y z
N MET A 1 -32.24 0.65 -79.86
CA MET A 1 -33.41 1.54 -79.78
C MET A 1 -34.37 0.88 -78.79
N GLU A 2 -34.66 1.36 -77.59
CA GLU A 2 -34.44 2.61 -76.86
C GLU A 2 -34.49 2.27 -75.35
N GLY A 3 -33.90 3.11 -74.48
CA GLY A 3 -34.30 3.20 -73.06
C GLY A 3 -33.28 2.76 -71.99
N GLN A 4 -32.19 3.51 -71.83
CA GLN A 4 -31.41 3.63 -70.57
C GLN A 4 -32.21 4.46 -69.54
N ALA A 5 -32.04 4.43 -68.22
CA ALA A 5 -31.27 3.62 -67.26
C ALA A 5 -31.90 3.90 -65.88
N MET A 6 -32.01 2.88 -65.03
CA MET A 6 -32.44 3.01 -63.64
C MET A 6 -31.48 2.17 -62.80
N ARG A 7 -30.71 2.77 -61.89
CA ARG A 7 -30.08 2.05 -60.77
C ARG A 7 -29.66 3.01 -59.65
N THR A 8 -30.28 2.74 -58.52
CA THR A 8 -30.22 3.34 -57.18
C THR A 8 -28.83 3.27 -56.52
N TRP A 9 -28.44 4.32 -55.78
CA TRP A 9 -27.42 4.27 -54.71
C TRP A 9 -27.83 5.12 -53.49
N GLY A 10 -27.76 4.46 -52.32
CA GLY A 10 -27.60 4.91 -50.93
C GLY A 10 -27.98 6.34 -50.48
N MET A 11 -28.99 6.42 -49.60
CA MET A 11 -29.31 7.56 -48.74
C MET A 11 -28.29 7.76 -47.62
N GLY A 12 -27.72 8.97 -47.55
CA GLY A 12 -27.22 9.58 -46.32
C GLY A 12 -28.02 10.87 -46.08
N PHE A 13 -28.75 10.96 -44.97
CA PHE A 13 -29.52 12.15 -44.59
C PHE A 13 -28.80 12.92 -43.49
N VAL A 14 -28.43 14.16 -43.81
CA VAL A 14 -28.05 15.22 -42.88
C VAL A 14 -29.33 15.90 -42.41
N VAL A 15 -29.54 16.00 -41.10
CA VAL A 15 -30.62 16.83 -40.53
C VAL A 15 -29.99 18.13 -40.02
N ALA A 16 -30.34 19.23 -40.69
CA ALA A 16 -30.15 20.59 -40.20
C ALA A 16 -31.32 20.95 -39.27
N ILE A 17 -31.03 21.41 -38.06
CA ILE A 17 -32.04 22.00 -37.16
C ILE A 17 -31.87 23.52 -37.18
N VAL A 18 -32.95 24.18 -37.61
CA VAL A 18 -33.17 25.62 -37.62
C VAL A 18 -33.40 26.10 -36.19
N VAL A 19 -32.65 27.12 -35.77
CA VAL A 19 -32.87 27.85 -34.51
C VAL A 19 -33.66 29.13 -34.84
N ILE A 20 -34.88 29.24 -34.30
CA ILE A 20 -35.60 30.51 -34.19
C ILE A 20 -35.89 30.74 -32.71
N GLY A 21 -35.44 31.89 -32.21
CA GLY A 21 -35.55 32.27 -30.81
C GLY A 21 -36.90 32.88 -30.44
N ALA A 22 -37.23 32.75 -29.16
CA ALA A 22 -37.98 33.74 -28.40
C ALA A 22 -37.39 33.77 -26.98
N THR A 23 -36.87 34.93 -26.62
CA THR A 23 -36.30 35.28 -25.33
C THR A 23 -37.36 35.30 -24.23
N SER A 24 -37.16 34.54 -23.17
CA SER A 24 -37.53 34.96 -21.81
C SER A 24 -36.33 34.75 -20.90
N VAL A 25 -35.85 35.84 -20.31
CA VAL A 25 -34.79 35.85 -19.31
C VAL A 25 -35.32 35.13 -18.06
N MET A 26 -34.83 33.93 -17.80
CA MET A 26 -34.80 33.36 -16.45
C MET A 26 -33.33 33.20 -16.07
N ASN A 27 -32.74 34.24 -15.48
CA ASN A 27 -31.52 34.11 -14.67
C ASN A 27 -31.90 33.37 -13.38
N ALA A 28 -32.01 32.05 -13.45
CA ALA A 28 -31.90 31.20 -12.28
C ALA A 28 -30.42 30.89 -12.09
N THR A 29 -29.77 31.60 -11.16
CA THR A 29 -28.42 31.28 -10.69
C THR A 29 -28.39 29.81 -10.31
N ARG A 30 -27.63 29.01 -11.06
CA ARG A 30 -27.36 27.61 -10.72
C ARG A 30 -26.57 27.62 -9.40
N ARG A 31 -27.26 27.42 -8.27
CA ARG A 31 -26.61 27.32 -6.96
C ARG A 31 -25.68 26.12 -6.97
N GLU A 32 -24.37 26.35 -6.81
CA GLU A 32 -23.40 25.26 -6.72
C GLU A 32 -23.73 24.42 -5.48
N LEU A 33 -23.82 23.10 -5.66
CA LEU A 33 -24.28 22.20 -4.61
C LEU A 33 -23.33 22.27 -3.41
N GLY A 34 -23.89 22.62 -2.24
CA GLY A 34 -23.17 22.69 -0.98
C GLY A 34 -22.24 23.90 -0.83
N LEU A 35 -22.28 24.88 -1.73
CA LEU A 35 -21.52 26.12 -1.59
C LEU A 35 -22.09 26.98 -0.45
N VAL A 36 -21.23 27.33 0.50
CA VAL A 36 -21.56 28.06 1.74
C VAL A 36 -21.12 29.52 1.66
N ALA A 37 -19.91 29.77 1.15
CA ALA A 37 -19.40 31.12 0.96
C ALA A 37 -18.49 31.17 -0.27
N HIS A 38 -18.56 32.27 -1.04
CA HIS A 38 -17.68 32.50 -2.19
C HIS A 38 -17.28 33.97 -2.30
N TYR A 39 -16.01 34.27 -2.02
CA TYR A 39 -15.45 35.62 -2.10
C TYR A 39 -14.51 35.72 -3.30
N THR A 40 -14.93 36.44 -4.34
CA THR A 40 -14.14 36.64 -5.57
C THR A 40 -13.13 37.76 -5.43
N PHE A 41 -13.39 38.73 -4.55
CA PHE A 41 -12.64 39.97 -4.34
C PHE A 41 -12.67 40.93 -5.55
N ASP A 42 -13.65 40.78 -6.45
CA ASP A 42 -13.77 41.58 -7.67
C ASP A 42 -14.42 42.95 -7.46
N GLU A 43 -14.85 43.28 -6.23
CA GLU A 43 -15.42 44.59 -5.88
C GLU A 43 -14.44 45.75 -6.15
N GLY A 44 -13.15 45.51 -5.91
CA GLY A 44 -12.06 46.44 -6.21
C GLY A 44 -12.01 47.74 -5.39
N THR A 45 -13.03 48.00 -4.56
CA THR A 45 -13.14 49.17 -3.67
C THR A 45 -14.07 48.85 -2.49
N GLY A 46 -14.09 49.74 -1.49
CA GLY A 46 -15.00 49.63 -0.35
C GLY A 46 -14.43 48.84 0.83
N SER A 47 -15.29 48.62 1.83
CA SER A 47 -14.95 47.98 3.12
C SER A 47 -15.65 46.63 3.35
N VAL A 48 -16.23 46.05 2.29
CA VAL A 48 -16.99 44.79 2.34
C VAL A 48 -16.58 43.92 1.15
N VAL A 49 -16.38 42.62 1.37
CA VAL A 49 -16.32 41.59 0.31
C VAL A 49 -17.66 40.85 0.27
N HIS A 50 -18.30 40.79 -0.88
CA HIS A 50 -19.63 40.20 -0.98
C HIS A 50 -19.58 38.68 -1.20
N ASP A 51 -20.43 37.96 -0.47
CA ASP A 51 -20.60 36.52 -0.62
C ASP A 51 -21.46 36.21 -1.86
N ARG A 52 -20.86 35.50 -2.82
CA ARG A 52 -21.50 35.09 -4.08
C ARG A 52 -22.26 33.76 -3.97
N SER A 53 -22.22 33.07 -2.83
CA SER A 53 -22.93 31.80 -2.63
C SER A 53 -24.46 31.97 -2.52
N GLY A 54 -24.92 33.18 -2.18
CA GLY A 54 -26.32 33.49 -1.89
C GLY A 54 -26.76 33.21 -0.44
N ASN A 55 -25.82 32.92 0.48
CA ASN A 55 -26.12 32.71 1.91
C ASN A 55 -26.00 34.00 2.75
N GLY A 56 -25.48 35.10 2.17
CA GLY A 56 -25.40 36.39 2.84
C GLY A 56 -24.27 36.48 3.86
N ASN A 57 -23.22 35.68 3.69
CA ASN A 57 -22.04 35.69 4.57
C ASN A 57 -21.06 36.82 4.20
N ASP A 58 -21.54 38.03 3.94
CA ASP A 58 -20.67 39.14 3.51
C ASP A 58 -19.56 39.42 4.53
N GLY A 59 -18.32 39.59 4.05
CA GLY A 59 -17.15 39.81 4.88
C GLY A 59 -16.86 41.29 5.08
N LYS A 60 -16.76 41.74 6.33
CA LYS A 60 -16.33 43.10 6.67
C LYS A 60 -14.80 43.17 6.70
N ILE A 61 -14.23 44.10 5.94
CA ILE A 61 -12.80 44.37 5.96
C ILE A 61 -12.45 45.13 7.25
N VAL A 62 -11.44 44.63 7.96
CA VAL A 62 -10.87 45.25 9.17
C VAL A 62 -9.43 45.65 8.88
N GLY A 63 -9.04 46.85 9.30
CA GLY A 63 -7.73 47.45 9.00
C GLY A 63 -7.67 48.11 7.62
N ALA A 64 -6.51 48.71 7.31
CA ALA A 64 -6.27 49.39 6.04
C ALA A 64 -5.70 48.42 4.99
N VAL A 65 -6.58 47.91 4.12
CA VAL A 65 -6.20 47.02 3.01
C VAL A 65 -6.05 47.78 1.70
N LYS A 66 -5.31 47.20 0.76
CA LYS A 66 -5.21 47.69 -0.62
C LYS A 66 -5.80 46.69 -1.61
N TRP A 67 -6.67 47.18 -2.49
CA TRP A 67 -7.16 46.41 -3.63
C TRP A 67 -6.11 46.40 -4.74
N VAL A 68 -5.74 45.21 -5.22
CA VAL A 68 -4.67 45.01 -6.20
C VAL A 68 -5.21 44.28 -7.42
N LYS A 69 -5.07 44.89 -8.60
CA LYS A 69 -5.45 44.25 -9.87
C LYS A 69 -4.57 43.04 -10.15
N THR A 70 -5.18 41.95 -10.57
CA THR A 70 -4.53 40.72 -11.04
C THR A 70 -4.95 40.43 -12.49
N PRO A 71 -4.28 39.53 -13.21
CA PRO A 71 -4.74 39.12 -14.54
C PRO A 71 -6.15 38.49 -14.56
N ALA A 72 -6.66 38.02 -13.41
CA ALA A 72 -7.94 37.31 -13.29
C ALA A 72 -8.94 37.98 -12.34
N GLY A 73 -8.96 39.32 -12.31
CA GLY A 73 -9.83 40.09 -11.42
C GLY A 73 -9.02 40.88 -10.40
N THR A 74 -9.50 40.97 -9.15
CA THR A 74 -8.83 41.73 -8.09
C THR A 74 -8.47 40.83 -6.90
N ALA A 75 -7.44 41.23 -6.15
CA ALA A 75 -7.00 40.61 -4.91
C ALA A 75 -6.92 41.67 -3.80
N LEU A 76 -6.94 41.23 -2.54
CA LEU A 76 -6.77 42.10 -1.39
C LEU A 76 -5.38 41.90 -0.78
N GLU A 77 -4.69 43.01 -0.49
CA GLU A 77 -3.38 43.02 0.15
C GLU A 77 -3.50 43.18 1.66
N PHE A 78 -2.95 42.21 2.39
CA PHE A 78 -2.90 42.12 3.84
C PHE A 78 -1.48 42.50 4.31
N ASN A 79 -1.40 43.33 5.35
CA ASN A 79 -0.16 43.97 5.80
C ASN A 79 0.65 43.14 6.81
N GLY A 80 0.10 42.02 7.31
CA GLY A 80 0.74 41.18 8.33
C GLY A 80 0.73 41.75 9.75
N ILE A 81 -0.04 42.81 10.02
CA ILE A 81 -0.07 43.53 11.29
C ILE A 81 -1.47 43.56 11.90
N ASP A 82 -2.48 44.03 11.17
CA ASP A 82 -3.83 44.27 11.70
C ASP A 82 -4.97 44.13 10.67
N THR A 83 -4.65 43.76 9.43
CA THR A 83 -5.64 43.60 8.37
C THR A 83 -6.20 42.19 8.30
N TYR A 84 -7.53 42.04 8.24
CA TYR A 84 -8.22 40.77 8.01
C TYR A 84 -9.66 41.01 7.54
N ILE A 85 -10.39 39.94 7.23
CA ILE A 85 -11.82 40.00 6.90
C ILE A 85 -12.60 39.19 7.93
N ASP A 86 -13.63 39.81 8.49
CA ASP A 86 -14.58 39.19 9.41
C ASP A 86 -15.87 38.82 8.68
N CYS A 87 -16.12 37.53 8.50
CA CYS A 87 -17.30 37.00 7.81
C CYS A 87 -18.42 36.60 8.79
N GLY A 88 -18.23 36.82 10.10
CA GLY A 88 -19.18 36.44 11.13
C GLY A 88 -19.31 34.93 11.35
N SER A 89 -20.38 34.52 12.04
CA SER A 89 -20.61 33.15 12.52
C SER A 89 -22.03 32.64 12.25
N SER A 90 -22.57 32.95 11.07
CA SER A 90 -23.93 32.54 10.69
C SER A 90 -24.10 31.02 10.72
N GLU A 91 -25.33 30.53 10.90
CA GLU A 91 -25.60 29.09 10.95
C GLU A 91 -25.19 28.36 9.66
N SER A 92 -25.20 29.05 8.52
CA SER A 92 -24.78 28.46 7.23
C SER A 92 -23.29 28.11 7.19
N LEU A 93 -22.48 28.76 8.02
CA LEU A 93 -21.03 28.53 8.15
C LEU A 93 -20.67 27.33 9.04
N ASN A 94 -21.65 26.67 9.67
CA ASN A 94 -21.43 25.54 10.59
C ASN A 94 -21.05 24.25 9.84
N ILE A 95 -19.85 24.19 9.26
CA ILE A 95 -19.33 23.05 8.48
C ILE A 95 -18.54 22.07 9.36
N THR A 96 -19.24 21.09 9.97
CA THR A 96 -18.61 20.17 10.94
C THR A 96 -18.28 18.79 10.38
N LYS A 97 -19.29 18.04 9.89
CA LYS A 97 -19.12 16.62 9.50
C LYS A 97 -18.30 16.41 8.23
N ALA A 98 -18.50 17.27 7.24
CA ALA A 98 -17.80 17.25 5.97
C ALA A 98 -17.73 18.69 5.43
N GLY A 99 -16.71 18.99 4.66
CA GLY A 99 -16.53 20.34 4.13
C GLY A 99 -15.36 20.48 3.17
N THR A 100 -15.27 21.62 2.53
CA THR A 100 -14.10 22.01 1.74
C THR A 100 -13.82 23.49 1.89
N MET A 101 -12.57 23.86 2.15
CA MET A 101 -12.09 25.25 2.08
C MET A 101 -11.08 25.38 0.94
N GLU A 102 -11.29 26.32 0.04
CA GLU A 102 -10.37 26.66 -1.06
C GLU A 102 -9.91 28.11 -0.97
N ILE A 103 -8.64 28.37 -1.29
CA ILE A 103 -8.07 29.71 -1.30
C ILE A 103 -6.98 29.85 -2.36
N TRP A 104 -6.93 31.01 -3.03
CA TRP A 104 -5.75 31.47 -3.75
C TRP A 104 -5.02 32.56 -2.95
N PHE A 105 -3.71 32.41 -2.80
CA PHE A 105 -2.90 33.41 -2.10
C PHE A 105 -1.50 33.53 -2.69
N ASN A 106 -0.87 34.67 -2.43
CA ASN A 106 0.51 34.97 -2.75
C ASN A 106 1.16 35.58 -1.51
N MET A 107 2.03 34.82 -0.85
CA MET A 107 2.60 35.24 0.43
C MET A 107 3.85 36.10 0.23
N LYS A 108 4.00 37.15 1.05
CA LYS A 108 5.24 37.93 1.20
C LYS A 108 6.07 37.48 2.40
N SER A 109 5.45 36.83 3.38
CA SER A 109 6.15 36.13 4.45
C SER A 109 5.26 35.02 5.00
N ALA A 110 5.88 33.94 5.49
CA ALA A 110 5.17 32.79 6.07
C ALA A 110 4.69 33.11 7.50
N GLN A 111 3.53 33.77 7.61
CA GLN A 111 2.87 34.10 8.88
C GLN A 111 1.35 34.29 8.71
N GLY A 112 0.61 34.17 9.81
CA GLY A 112 -0.81 34.49 9.87
C GLY A 112 -1.74 33.39 9.37
N GLY A 113 -3.05 33.67 9.49
CA GLY A 113 -4.11 32.78 9.03
C GLY A 113 -4.52 33.00 7.58
N LEU A 114 -4.82 31.92 6.84
CA LEU A 114 -5.40 31.99 5.49
C LEU A 114 -6.94 31.98 5.55
N VAL A 115 -7.55 30.83 5.87
CA VAL A 115 -9.00 30.66 6.09
C VAL A 115 -9.19 29.97 7.44
N ASN A 116 -9.90 30.59 8.37
CA ASN A 116 -9.88 30.17 9.77
C ASN A 116 -11.25 30.32 10.45
N PHE A 117 -11.74 29.22 11.01
CA PHE A 117 -12.68 29.22 12.13
C PHE A 117 -11.86 29.03 13.40
N SER A 118 -11.94 29.94 14.37
CA SER A 118 -11.26 29.77 15.66
C SER A 118 -11.87 30.65 16.75
N THR A 119 -11.93 30.12 17.98
CA THR A 119 -12.30 30.88 19.19
C THR A 119 -11.11 31.51 19.91
N GLY A 120 -9.87 31.19 19.50
CA GLY A 120 -8.64 31.83 19.98
C GLY A 120 -8.06 31.32 21.30
N GLY A 121 -8.51 30.15 21.77
CA GLY A 121 -8.00 29.46 22.96
C GLY A 121 -6.72 28.64 22.77
N GLY A 122 -6.15 28.59 21.55
CA GLY A 122 -4.94 27.80 21.24
C GLY A 122 -5.25 26.50 20.51
N TRP A 123 -4.29 25.57 20.40
CA TRP A 123 -4.37 24.43 19.48
C TRP A 123 -5.64 23.58 19.55
N SER A 124 -6.18 23.38 20.76
CA SER A 124 -7.38 22.58 21.04
C SER A 124 -8.66 23.41 21.17
N ASP A 125 -8.67 24.67 20.76
CA ASP A 125 -9.91 25.46 20.74
C ASP A 125 -10.87 24.97 19.65
N GLU A 126 -12.10 25.47 19.61
CA GLU A 126 -13.04 25.13 18.53
C GLU A 126 -12.53 25.73 17.21
N ARG A 127 -11.96 24.89 16.32
CA ARG A 127 -11.33 25.38 15.08
C ARG A 127 -11.35 24.44 13.88
N LEU A 128 -11.33 25.11 12.72
CA LEU A 128 -11.06 24.57 11.39
C LEU A 128 -10.20 25.59 10.65
N VAL A 129 -8.89 25.33 10.50
CA VAL A 129 -7.94 26.35 10.04
C VAL A 129 -6.99 25.85 8.95
N ILE A 130 -6.63 26.77 8.05
CA ILE A 130 -5.40 26.73 7.25
C ILE A 130 -4.58 27.97 7.63
N ALA A 131 -3.40 27.78 8.19
CA ALA A 131 -2.59 28.87 8.75
C ALA A 131 -1.09 28.58 8.73
N PHE A 132 -0.29 29.62 8.92
CA PHE A 132 1.13 29.48 9.23
C PHE A 132 1.34 29.40 10.74
N ASP A 133 1.85 28.27 11.23
CA ASP A 133 2.35 28.13 12.60
C ASP A 133 3.72 28.80 12.73
N THR A 134 3.74 29.87 13.51
CA THR A 134 4.93 30.66 13.85
C THR A 134 5.18 30.73 15.35
N TRP A 135 4.45 29.92 16.14
CA TRP A 135 4.73 29.76 17.56
C TRP A 135 6.19 29.32 17.75
N GLU A 136 6.87 29.89 18.74
CA GLU A 136 8.30 29.61 19.01
C GLU A 136 9.21 29.75 17.76
N ASN A 137 8.93 30.73 16.88
CA ASN A 137 9.69 30.98 15.65
C ASN A 137 9.69 29.82 14.64
N ARG A 138 8.71 28.92 14.71
CA ARG A 138 8.48 27.91 13.66
C ARG A 138 8.11 28.59 12.34
N LYS A 139 8.26 27.83 11.25
CA LYS A 139 7.80 28.23 9.91
C LYS A 139 7.14 27.03 9.25
N ARG A 140 5.88 26.76 9.60
CA ARG A 140 5.12 25.62 9.07
C ARG A 140 3.80 26.13 8.50
N LEU A 141 3.46 25.68 7.30
CA LEU A 141 2.08 25.79 6.81
C LEU A 141 1.33 24.56 7.34
N ILE A 142 0.16 24.77 7.93
CA ILE A 142 -0.62 23.70 8.56
C ILE A 142 -2.09 23.75 8.18
N TRP A 143 -2.75 22.62 8.38
CA TRP A 143 -4.18 22.59 8.70
C TRP A 143 -4.36 22.09 10.13
N CYS A 144 -5.44 22.51 10.80
CA CYS A 144 -5.78 22.02 12.14
C CYS A 144 -7.31 21.95 12.33
N PHE A 145 -7.78 20.83 12.89
CA PHE A 145 -9.14 20.58 13.33
C PHE A 145 -9.14 20.43 14.85
N ALA A 146 -10.10 21.01 15.53
CA ALA A 146 -10.31 20.78 16.95
C ALA A 146 -11.76 20.98 17.36
N ASP A 147 -12.14 20.31 18.44
CA ASP A 147 -13.51 20.21 18.95
C ASP A 147 -13.71 20.95 20.29
N GLY A 148 -12.73 21.75 20.71
CA GLY A 148 -12.71 22.41 22.02
C GLY A 148 -12.03 21.58 23.13
N GLU A 149 -11.75 20.30 22.90
CA GLU A 149 -11.08 19.41 23.88
C GLU A 149 -9.75 18.88 23.35
N THR A 150 -9.72 18.41 22.10
CA THR A 150 -8.55 17.83 21.44
C THR A 150 -8.34 18.45 20.05
N TYR A 151 -7.19 18.17 19.45
CA TYR A 151 -6.88 18.65 18.10
C TYR A 151 -6.16 17.61 17.25
N GLN A 152 -6.35 17.75 15.94
CA GLN A 152 -5.61 17.05 14.91
C GLN A 152 -5.02 18.09 13.96
N SER A 153 -3.75 17.94 13.59
CA SER A 153 -3.11 18.83 12.62
C SER A 153 -2.21 18.08 11.65
N GLY A 154 -1.96 18.69 10.50
CA GLY A 154 -1.01 18.18 9.51
C GLY A 154 -0.11 19.29 8.97
N HIS A 155 1.11 18.91 8.60
CA HIS A 155 2.10 19.81 8.02
C HIS A 155 2.06 19.77 6.50
N LEU A 156 2.12 20.94 5.88
CA LEU A 156 2.08 21.11 4.43
C LEU A 156 3.41 21.63 3.90
N GLU A 157 3.71 21.29 2.65
CA GLU A 157 4.85 21.84 1.94
C GLU A 157 4.73 23.36 1.83
N MET A 158 5.80 24.08 2.21
CA MET A 158 5.84 25.53 2.19
C MET A 158 5.70 26.07 0.75
N PRO A 159 4.80 27.03 0.49
CA PRO A 159 4.72 27.72 -0.80
C PRO A 159 5.97 28.57 -1.07
N THR A 160 6.22 28.87 -2.35
CA THR A 160 7.27 29.82 -2.74
C THR A 160 6.79 31.25 -2.47
N GLU A 161 7.59 32.03 -1.76
CA GLU A 161 7.32 33.45 -1.51
C GLU A 161 7.19 34.21 -2.84
N GLY A 162 6.19 35.09 -2.95
CA GLY A 162 5.90 35.86 -4.17
C GLY A 162 5.19 35.08 -5.27
N ALA A 163 4.91 33.77 -5.10
CA ALA A 163 4.18 32.97 -6.09
C ALA A 163 2.70 32.77 -5.70
N TRP A 164 1.81 32.81 -6.69
CA TRP A 164 0.41 32.43 -6.51
C TRP A 164 0.29 30.93 -6.28
N THR A 165 -0.41 30.56 -5.21
CA THR A 165 -0.66 29.17 -4.82
C THR A 165 -2.15 28.97 -4.61
N HIS A 166 -2.69 27.86 -5.11
CA HIS A 166 -4.02 27.38 -4.74
C HIS A 166 -3.89 26.29 -3.68
N LEU A 167 -4.67 26.41 -2.61
CA LEU A 167 -4.84 25.33 -1.63
C LEU A 167 -6.31 24.98 -1.49
N ALA A 168 -6.59 23.69 -1.37
CA ALA A 168 -7.89 23.18 -0.95
C ALA A 168 -7.72 22.16 0.17
N LEU A 169 -8.56 22.24 1.19
CA LEU A 169 -8.69 21.28 2.27
C LEU A 169 -10.09 20.69 2.20
N SER A 170 -10.23 19.42 1.82
CA SER A 170 -11.50 18.70 1.69
C SER A 170 -11.55 17.56 2.69
N TYR A 171 -12.66 17.40 3.42
CA TYR A 171 -12.81 16.36 4.43
C TYR A 171 -14.23 15.81 4.47
N ASP A 172 -14.37 14.53 4.78
CA ASP A 172 -15.64 13.78 4.67
C ASP A 172 -16.06 13.04 5.96
N GLY A 173 -15.37 13.28 7.07
CA GLY A 173 -15.59 12.58 8.34
C GLY A 173 -14.75 11.31 8.49
N SER A 174 -14.13 10.82 7.41
CA SER A 174 -13.23 9.67 7.39
C SER A 174 -11.78 10.05 7.06
N ALA A 175 -11.58 11.00 6.15
CA ALA A 175 -10.27 11.45 5.70
C ALA A 175 -10.22 12.96 5.49
N VAL A 176 -9.02 13.51 5.66
CA VAL A 176 -8.66 14.89 5.32
C VAL A 176 -7.75 14.84 4.10
N GLN A 177 -8.18 15.47 3.00
CA GLN A 177 -7.45 15.58 1.76
C GLN A 177 -7.02 17.03 1.53
N VAL A 178 -5.73 17.22 1.24
CA VAL A 178 -5.17 18.54 0.94
C VAL A 178 -4.73 18.55 -0.51
N PHE A 179 -5.08 19.59 -1.23
CA PHE A 179 -4.70 19.81 -2.62
C PHE A 179 -3.88 21.08 -2.73
N LYS A 180 -2.84 21.05 -3.56
CA LYS A 180 -2.02 22.21 -3.92
C LYS A 180 -1.98 22.32 -5.44
N ASP A 181 -2.34 23.50 -5.95
CA ASP A 181 -2.44 23.77 -7.38
C ASP A 181 -3.33 22.73 -8.10
N GLY A 182 -4.49 22.44 -7.50
CA GLY A 182 -5.48 21.50 -8.02
C GLY A 182 -5.12 20.01 -7.93
N LEU A 183 -3.92 19.67 -7.46
CA LEU A 183 -3.47 18.27 -7.33
C LEU A 183 -3.47 17.83 -5.87
N LEU A 184 -3.85 16.58 -5.63
CA LEU A 184 -3.81 15.99 -4.29
C LEU A 184 -2.37 15.99 -3.77
N LEU A 185 -2.14 16.71 -2.67
CA LEU A 185 -0.85 16.82 -1.99
C LEU A 185 -0.72 15.78 -0.87
N SER A 186 -1.77 15.59 -0.06
CA SER A 186 -1.74 14.65 1.06
C SER A 186 -3.13 14.12 1.40
N THR A 187 -3.17 12.95 2.05
CA THR A 187 -4.37 12.39 2.68
C THR A 187 -4.00 11.92 4.08
N ALA A 188 -4.84 12.22 5.06
CA ALA A 188 -4.75 11.74 6.44
C ALA A 188 -6.09 11.15 6.87
N SER A 189 -6.10 10.22 7.85
CA SER A 189 -7.34 9.87 8.55
C SER A 189 -7.91 11.10 9.22
N GLN A 190 -9.24 11.19 9.33
CA GLN A 190 -9.89 12.21 10.15
C GLN A 190 -10.19 11.61 11.53
N ASP A 191 -9.36 11.99 12.50
CA ASP A 191 -9.43 11.48 13.87
C ASP A 191 -10.22 12.45 14.78
N VAL A 192 -10.21 13.74 14.43
CA VAL A 192 -10.97 14.79 15.13
C VAL A 192 -12.01 15.40 14.18
N THR A 193 -13.22 15.62 14.67
CA THR A 193 -14.26 16.36 13.94
C THR A 193 -14.20 17.81 14.39
N PRO A 194 -14.00 18.79 13.49
CA PRO A 194 -13.95 20.19 13.90
C PRO A 194 -15.33 20.64 14.42
N GLU A 195 -15.35 21.33 15.56
CA GLU A 195 -16.52 22.06 16.03
C GLU A 195 -16.35 23.54 15.66
N VAL A 196 -17.32 24.07 14.93
CA VAL A 196 -17.29 25.45 14.40
C VAL A 196 -18.62 26.16 14.57
N LYS A 197 -19.56 25.56 15.30
CA LYS A 197 -20.88 26.16 15.52
C LYS A 197 -20.77 27.48 16.29
N GLY A 198 -21.18 28.57 15.64
CA GLY A 198 -21.09 29.90 16.24
C GLY A 198 -19.67 30.46 16.31
N VAL A 199 -18.68 29.76 15.75
CA VAL A 199 -17.29 30.21 15.64
C VAL A 199 -17.16 31.14 14.44
N PRO A 200 -16.53 32.32 14.58
CA PRO A 200 -16.41 33.26 13.47
C PRO A 200 -15.44 32.76 12.39
N LEU A 201 -15.78 33.02 11.13
CA LEU A 201 -14.90 32.84 9.98
C LEU A 201 -14.07 34.10 9.74
N TRP A 202 -12.75 33.93 9.76
CA TRP A 202 -11.79 34.95 9.37
C TRP A 202 -10.96 34.55 8.14
N ILE A 203 -10.74 35.53 7.27
CA ILE A 203 -9.77 35.43 6.17
C ILE A 203 -8.62 36.38 6.47
N GLY A 204 -7.38 35.89 6.43
CA GLY A 204 -6.19 36.68 6.72
C GLY A 204 -5.79 36.76 8.21
N ARG A 205 -6.47 36.03 9.12
CA ARG A 205 -6.19 36.03 10.57
C ARG A 205 -6.37 34.65 11.20
N CYS A 206 -5.44 34.26 12.08
CA CYS A 206 -5.58 33.09 12.97
C CYS A 206 -5.04 33.38 14.36
N LEU A 207 -5.78 33.03 15.40
CA LEU A 207 -5.38 33.21 16.80
C LEU A 207 -4.61 31.99 17.34
N GLY A 208 -3.71 32.23 18.30
CA GLY A 208 -3.07 31.16 19.07
C GLY A 208 -2.00 30.32 18.35
N LEU A 209 -1.50 30.77 17.19
CA LEU A 209 -0.46 30.08 16.39
C LEU A 209 0.78 30.96 16.12
N GLY A 210 1.05 31.92 17.01
CA GLY A 210 2.11 32.92 16.85
C GLY A 210 1.60 34.20 16.18
N LYS A 211 2.28 34.66 15.13
CA LYS A 211 1.86 35.85 14.38
C LYS A 211 0.50 35.63 13.72
N GLU A 212 -0.48 36.47 14.08
CA GLU A 212 -1.89 36.24 13.75
C GLU A 212 -2.27 36.62 12.31
N TYR A 213 -1.66 37.67 11.78
CA TYR A 213 -2.12 38.33 10.54
C TYR A 213 -1.28 37.93 9.33
N PHE A 214 -1.97 37.58 8.24
CA PHE A 214 -1.37 37.20 6.99
C PHE A 214 -0.70 38.38 6.30
N HIS A 215 0.46 38.14 5.67
CA HIS A 215 1.18 39.14 4.91
C HIS A 215 1.31 38.70 3.45
N GLY A 216 0.53 39.33 2.56
CA GLY A 216 0.47 38.95 1.16
C GLY A 216 -0.84 39.33 0.49
N LEU A 217 -1.12 38.67 -0.64
CA LEU A 217 -2.35 38.84 -1.41
C LEU A 217 -3.23 37.60 -1.23
N ILE A 218 -4.54 37.80 -1.06
CA ILE A 218 -5.55 36.73 -1.16
C ILE A 218 -6.54 37.10 -2.24
N CYS A 219 -6.94 36.11 -3.04
CA CYS A 219 -8.13 36.19 -3.87
C CYS A 219 -8.87 34.86 -3.83
N GLU A 220 -10.09 34.84 -4.35
CA GLU A 220 -10.82 33.61 -4.63
C GLU A 220 -10.89 32.60 -3.47
N VAL A 221 -11.76 32.87 -2.49
CA VAL A 221 -12.02 31.97 -1.36
C VAL A 221 -13.37 31.28 -1.54
N ARG A 222 -13.41 29.96 -1.38
CA ARG A 222 -14.66 29.17 -1.41
C ARG A 222 -14.76 28.27 -0.19
N ILE A 223 -15.98 28.11 0.33
CA ILE A 223 -16.29 27.21 1.44
C ILE A 223 -17.50 26.36 1.06
N TYR A 224 -17.41 25.05 1.30
CA TYR A 224 -18.48 24.08 1.06
C TYR A 224 -18.80 23.29 2.32
N ASN A 225 -20.07 22.91 2.48
CA ASN A 225 -20.54 22.00 3.54
C ASN A 225 -20.51 20.52 3.14
N ARG A 226 -19.70 20.19 2.13
CA ARG A 226 -19.44 18.82 1.67
C ARG A 226 -17.99 18.69 1.24
N ALA A 227 -17.49 17.46 1.21
CA ALA A 227 -16.24 17.14 0.54
C ALA A 227 -16.40 17.35 -0.98
N LEU A 228 -15.57 18.20 -1.57
CA LEU A 228 -15.40 18.25 -3.02
C LEU A 228 -14.50 17.11 -3.48
N SER A 229 -14.82 16.56 -4.65
CA SER A 229 -13.98 15.62 -5.36
C SER A 229 -12.73 16.28 -5.94
N GLU A 230 -11.68 15.49 -6.21
CA GLU A 230 -10.49 15.98 -6.91
C GLU A 230 -10.84 16.63 -8.27
N GLN A 231 -11.82 16.08 -9.00
CA GLN A 231 -12.24 16.63 -10.28
C GLN A 231 -12.82 18.04 -10.14
N GLU A 232 -13.65 18.27 -9.12
CA GLU A 232 -14.24 19.58 -8.84
C GLU A 232 -13.15 20.58 -8.46
N ILE A 233 -12.28 20.21 -7.51
CA ILE A 233 -11.16 21.06 -7.05
C ILE A 233 -10.21 21.38 -8.22
N PHE A 234 -9.86 20.38 -9.02
CA PHE A 234 -9.01 20.57 -10.20
C PHE A 234 -9.67 21.47 -11.24
N ALA A 235 -10.99 21.38 -11.43
CA ALA A 235 -11.73 22.26 -12.33
C ALA A 235 -11.71 23.72 -11.83
N HIS A 236 -11.93 23.95 -10.53
CA HIS A 236 -11.85 25.28 -9.91
C HIS A 236 -10.45 25.87 -10.07
N TYR A 237 -9.40 25.11 -9.70
CA TYR A 237 -8.00 25.48 -9.90
C TYR A 237 -7.71 25.81 -11.37
N SER A 238 -8.03 24.90 -12.28
CA SER A 238 -7.68 25.04 -13.70
C SER A 238 -8.34 26.26 -14.32
N SER A 239 -9.57 26.56 -13.92
CA SER A 239 -10.29 27.74 -14.38
C SER A 239 -9.56 29.03 -13.96
N LYS A 240 -9.26 29.18 -12.66
CA LYS A 240 -8.61 30.39 -12.13
C LYS A 240 -7.14 30.51 -12.57
N ALA A 241 -6.40 29.40 -12.62
CA ALA A 241 -5.01 29.38 -13.09
C ALA A 241 -4.89 29.88 -14.54
N LYS A 242 -5.78 29.43 -15.44
CA LYS A 242 -5.83 29.92 -16.83
C LYS A 242 -6.14 31.41 -16.88
N ALA A 243 -7.13 31.86 -16.10
CA ALA A 243 -7.47 33.28 -16.05
C ALA A 243 -6.29 34.13 -15.54
N MET A 244 -5.48 33.60 -14.61
CA MET A 244 -4.28 34.28 -14.10
C MET A 244 -3.07 34.21 -15.04
N GLY A 245 -3.18 33.51 -16.18
CA GLY A 245 -2.05 33.27 -17.07
C GLY A 245 -0.98 32.34 -16.49
N LEU A 246 -1.32 31.55 -15.46
CA LEU A 246 -0.43 30.59 -14.84
C LEU A 246 -0.44 29.26 -15.60
N PRO A 247 0.69 28.52 -15.63
CA PRO A 247 0.71 27.18 -16.20
C PRO A 247 -0.24 26.27 -15.40
N VAL A 248 -1.21 25.66 -16.09
CA VAL A 248 -2.08 24.65 -15.49
C VAL A 248 -1.27 23.36 -15.33
N ARG A 249 -1.12 22.88 -14.10
CA ARG A 249 -0.54 21.56 -13.86
C ARG A 249 -1.38 20.51 -14.59
N LYS A 250 -0.74 19.71 -15.45
CA LYS A 250 -1.43 18.60 -16.11
C LYS A 250 -1.65 17.50 -15.06
N LYS A 251 -2.89 17.05 -14.92
CA LYS A 251 -3.15 15.72 -14.36
C LYS A 251 -2.41 14.75 -15.28
N GLU A 252 -1.28 14.22 -14.84
CA GLU A 252 -0.66 13.11 -15.56
C GLU A 252 -1.59 11.90 -15.42
N GLU A 253 -2.63 11.85 -16.24
CA GLU A 253 -3.15 10.57 -16.69
C GLU A 253 -2.01 9.95 -17.51
N ARG A 254 -1.10 9.28 -16.82
CA ARG A 254 -0.25 8.28 -17.46
C ARG A 254 -1.20 7.19 -17.96
N LYS A 255 -1.77 7.39 -19.16
CA LYS A 255 -2.07 6.25 -20.05
C LYS A 255 -0.84 5.37 -19.98
N MET A 256 -0.99 4.09 -19.61
CA MET A 256 0.12 3.15 -19.42
C MET A 256 1.06 3.23 -20.63
N ALA A 257 2.05 4.11 -20.56
CA ALA A 257 3.07 4.24 -21.56
C ALA A 257 3.85 2.94 -21.42
N LYS A 258 4.06 2.27 -22.56
CA LYS A 258 4.93 1.10 -22.61
C LYS A 258 6.21 1.47 -21.86
N TRP A 259 6.56 0.69 -20.84
CA TRP A 259 7.71 0.99 -20.00
C TRP A 259 8.96 1.18 -20.86
N THR A 260 9.71 2.23 -20.58
CA THR A 260 10.99 2.52 -21.23
C THR A 260 12.07 2.63 -20.16
N PRO A 261 13.26 2.03 -20.37
CA PRO A 261 14.37 2.21 -19.44
C PRO A 261 14.70 3.69 -19.24
N PRO A 262 15.02 4.13 -18.01
CA PRO A 262 15.44 5.51 -17.77
C PRO A 262 16.76 5.82 -18.49
N GLU A 263 17.07 7.10 -18.73
CA GLU A 263 18.29 7.51 -19.43
C GLU A 263 19.57 6.91 -18.82
N ARG A 264 19.65 6.82 -17.49
CA ARG A 264 20.75 6.18 -16.75
C ARG A 264 20.92 4.68 -17.01
N ALA A 265 19.96 4.03 -17.66
CA ALA A 265 20.00 2.61 -18.02
C ALA A 265 20.73 2.33 -19.34
N LYS A 266 21.07 3.37 -20.13
CA LYS A 266 21.74 3.22 -21.44
C LYS A 266 23.15 2.66 -21.26
N GLN A 267 23.27 1.34 -21.34
CA GLN A 267 24.55 0.61 -21.31
C GLN A 267 24.64 -0.29 -22.55
N LYS A 268 25.76 -0.20 -23.28
CA LYS A 268 25.97 -0.99 -24.50
C LYS A 268 25.94 -2.49 -24.19
N GLY A 269 25.07 -3.23 -24.87
CA GLY A 269 24.98 -4.70 -24.75
C GLY A 269 24.11 -5.21 -23.60
N VAL A 270 23.39 -4.34 -22.88
CA VAL A 270 22.46 -4.73 -21.81
C VAL A 270 21.04 -4.38 -22.23
N LYS A 271 20.14 -5.37 -22.23
CA LYS A 271 18.72 -5.15 -22.56
C LYS A 271 17.87 -5.23 -21.29
N TRP A 272 17.52 -4.08 -20.74
CA TRP A 272 16.61 -4.00 -19.60
C TRP A 272 15.19 -4.40 -19.99
N LEU A 273 14.59 -5.29 -19.20
CA LEU A 273 13.21 -5.77 -19.40
C LEU A 273 12.22 -4.99 -18.53
N ASN A 274 12.65 -4.62 -17.33
CA ASN A 274 11.98 -3.71 -16.40
C ASN A 274 13.05 -3.08 -15.47
N ASN A 275 12.66 -2.42 -14.38
CA ASN A 275 13.60 -1.79 -13.44
C ASN A 275 14.55 -2.77 -12.70
N LEU A 276 14.20 -4.05 -12.68
CA LEU A 276 14.82 -5.08 -11.85
C LEU A 276 15.67 -6.07 -12.66
N VAL A 277 15.24 -6.35 -13.90
CA VAL A 277 15.76 -7.45 -14.72
C VAL A 277 16.40 -6.93 -16.00
N ALA A 278 17.60 -7.41 -16.28
CA ALA A 278 18.28 -7.20 -17.55
C ALA A 278 18.56 -8.54 -18.25
N GLU A 279 18.17 -8.66 -19.52
CA GLU A 279 18.57 -9.76 -20.40
C GLU A 279 20.00 -9.54 -20.88
N LEU A 280 20.89 -10.47 -20.52
CA LEU A 280 22.32 -10.43 -20.79
C LEU A 280 22.69 -11.34 -21.97
N LEU A 281 21.94 -12.44 -22.14
CA LEU A 281 22.08 -13.37 -23.25
C LEU A 281 20.74 -14.05 -23.54
N ASN A 282 20.42 -14.22 -24.82
CA ASN A 282 19.26 -15.00 -25.27
C ASN A 282 19.60 -15.70 -26.59
N VAL A 283 19.93 -16.98 -26.49
CA VAL A 283 20.32 -17.81 -27.63
C VAL A 283 19.17 -18.76 -27.95
N LYS A 284 18.75 -18.78 -29.21
CA LYS A 284 17.83 -19.78 -29.77
C LYS A 284 18.64 -20.74 -30.64
N GLN A 285 18.37 -22.03 -30.52
CA GLN A 285 18.86 -23.13 -31.35
C GLN A 285 20.36 -23.07 -31.65
N THR A 286 21.15 -23.94 -31.01
CA THR A 286 22.60 -23.92 -31.22
C THR A 286 23.06 -25.04 -32.14
N ASP A 287 23.97 -24.72 -33.07
CA ASP A 287 24.55 -25.64 -34.08
C ASP A 287 25.11 -26.93 -33.47
N SER A 288 25.35 -27.96 -34.30
CA SER A 288 25.79 -29.32 -33.94
C SER A 288 27.21 -29.46 -33.34
N LEU A 289 27.79 -28.40 -32.77
CA LEU A 289 29.12 -28.42 -32.19
C LEU A 289 29.14 -29.10 -30.81
N ARG A 290 30.20 -29.88 -30.54
CA ARG A 290 30.42 -30.56 -29.24
C ARG A 290 30.58 -29.58 -28.06
N HIS A 291 31.06 -28.36 -28.35
CA HIS A 291 31.31 -27.29 -27.39
C HIS A 291 30.99 -25.94 -28.03
N LYS A 292 30.34 -25.04 -27.27
CA LYS A 292 30.09 -23.65 -27.69
C LYS A 292 30.15 -22.71 -26.47
N GLU A 293 30.76 -21.54 -26.66
CA GLU A 293 30.93 -20.51 -25.64
C GLU A 293 30.25 -19.20 -26.08
N TRP A 294 29.65 -18.49 -25.13
CA TRP A 294 29.17 -17.13 -25.29
C TRP A 294 29.72 -16.24 -24.18
N THR A 295 29.84 -14.94 -24.46
CA THR A 295 30.18 -13.92 -23.47
C THR A 295 28.96 -13.06 -23.16
N PHE A 296 28.85 -12.60 -21.93
CA PHE A 296 27.84 -11.63 -21.50
C PHE A 296 28.45 -10.65 -20.48
N THR A 297 27.83 -9.48 -20.32
CA THR A 297 28.29 -8.46 -19.35
C THR A 297 27.25 -8.30 -18.26
N ASN A 298 27.61 -8.63 -17.01
CA ASN A 298 26.77 -8.39 -15.85
C ASN A 298 26.89 -6.90 -15.44
N PRO A 299 25.78 -6.12 -15.39
CA PRO A 299 25.84 -4.67 -15.16
C PRO A 299 26.12 -4.27 -13.71
N ARG A 300 26.10 -5.21 -12.76
CA ARG A 300 26.31 -4.98 -11.33
C ARG A 300 26.75 -6.26 -10.62
N ASP A 301 27.42 -6.12 -9.47
CA ASP A 301 27.58 -7.24 -8.55
C ASP A 301 26.17 -7.71 -8.12
N GLY A 302 25.85 -8.98 -8.33
CA GLY A 302 24.50 -9.44 -8.05
C GLY A 302 24.16 -10.80 -8.64
N TRP A 303 22.88 -11.14 -8.53
CA TRP A 303 22.35 -12.42 -8.99
C TRP A 303 22.16 -12.46 -10.49
N VAL A 304 22.60 -13.56 -11.09
CA VAL A 304 22.37 -13.92 -12.47
C VAL A 304 21.54 -15.19 -12.52
N PHE A 305 20.43 -15.12 -13.23
CA PHE A 305 19.55 -16.23 -13.55
C PHE A 305 19.93 -16.84 -14.89
N ILE A 306 20.00 -18.17 -14.93
CA ILE A 306 20.35 -18.95 -16.11
C ILE A 306 19.22 -19.95 -16.33
N SER A 307 18.68 -19.99 -17.54
CA SER A 307 17.71 -20.99 -17.96
C SER A 307 18.17 -21.63 -19.25
N SER A 308 18.11 -22.95 -19.32
CA SER A 308 18.42 -23.67 -20.55
C SER A 308 17.39 -24.77 -20.81
N THR A 309 17.03 -24.92 -22.08
CA THR A 309 16.09 -25.95 -22.55
C THR A 309 16.82 -26.89 -23.49
N ALA A 310 16.83 -28.19 -23.19
CA ALA A 310 17.48 -29.19 -24.01
C ALA A 310 16.64 -30.47 -24.17
N LYS A 311 16.89 -31.18 -25.28
CA LYS A 311 16.40 -32.53 -25.53
C LYS A 311 17.57 -33.48 -25.53
N VAL A 312 17.50 -34.46 -24.63
CA VAL A 312 18.50 -35.51 -24.39
C VAL A 312 17.82 -36.88 -24.47
N LYS A 313 18.54 -37.91 -24.93
CA LYS A 313 18.07 -39.29 -24.97
C LYS A 313 19.13 -40.26 -24.46
N GLY A 314 18.73 -41.30 -23.72
CA GLY A 314 19.67 -42.31 -23.24
C GLY A 314 20.84 -41.70 -22.44
N ALA A 315 22.06 -42.04 -22.84
CA ALA A 315 23.29 -41.58 -22.18
C ALA A 315 23.73 -40.14 -22.55
N GLU A 316 22.95 -39.39 -23.33
CA GLU A 316 23.29 -38.02 -23.72
C GLU A 316 23.24 -37.04 -22.55
N LYS A 317 24.15 -36.06 -22.54
CA LYS A 317 24.17 -34.97 -21.55
C LYS A 317 24.43 -33.61 -22.16
N VAL A 318 23.81 -32.58 -21.59
CA VAL A 318 24.18 -31.17 -21.81
C VAL A 318 24.60 -30.56 -20.48
N LEU A 319 25.82 -30.03 -20.41
CA LEU A 319 26.37 -29.38 -19.23
C LEU A 319 26.54 -27.89 -19.52
N VAL A 320 26.04 -27.04 -18.64
CA VAL A 320 26.21 -25.59 -18.72
C VAL A 320 27.15 -25.15 -17.59
N THR A 321 28.28 -24.53 -17.91
CA THR A 321 29.24 -24.01 -16.92
C THR A 321 29.39 -22.49 -17.06
N LEU A 322 29.81 -21.84 -15.97
CA LEU A 322 30.12 -20.40 -15.96
C LEU A 322 31.62 -20.17 -15.93
N ASP A 323 32.06 -19.10 -16.60
CA ASP A 323 33.45 -18.67 -16.64
C ASP A 323 34.41 -19.84 -16.89
N ASP A 324 35.38 -20.04 -16.00
CA ASP A 324 36.38 -21.10 -16.11
C ASP A 324 36.09 -22.29 -15.19
N GLU A 325 34.84 -22.44 -14.74
CA GLU A 325 34.40 -23.62 -13.99
C GLU A 325 34.57 -24.89 -14.84
N PRO A 326 35.12 -25.97 -14.24
CA PRO A 326 35.26 -27.25 -14.92
C PRO A 326 33.89 -27.90 -15.14
N LYS A 327 33.80 -28.84 -16.09
CA LYS A 327 32.52 -29.48 -16.50
C LYS A 327 31.82 -30.21 -15.34
N GLU A 328 32.59 -30.68 -14.36
CA GLU A 328 32.12 -31.36 -13.16
C GLU A 328 31.37 -30.43 -12.21
N GLN A 329 31.55 -29.11 -12.35
CA GLN A 329 30.89 -28.07 -11.56
C GLN A 329 29.77 -27.36 -12.35
N ALA A 330 29.27 -27.99 -13.41
CA ALA A 330 28.20 -27.43 -14.23
C ALA A 330 27.01 -26.96 -13.39
N VAL A 331 26.58 -25.72 -13.63
CA VAL A 331 25.45 -25.08 -12.94
C VAL A 331 24.11 -25.67 -13.38
N ILE A 332 24.05 -26.25 -14.59
CA ILE A 332 22.90 -26.99 -15.11
C ILE A 332 23.38 -28.26 -15.81
N VAL A 333 22.71 -29.38 -15.53
CA VAL A 333 22.96 -30.69 -16.15
C VAL A 333 21.66 -31.27 -16.69
N HIS A 334 21.52 -31.31 -18.01
CA HIS A 334 20.46 -32.05 -18.69
C HIS A 334 20.89 -33.49 -18.91
N GLN A 335 20.04 -34.43 -18.49
CA GLN A 335 20.20 -35.87 -18.68
C GLN A 335 18.80 -36.53 -18.70
N GLU A 336 18.72 -37.78 -19.13
CA GLU A 336 17.46 -38.52 -19.19
C GLU A 336 16.76 -38.54 -17.82
N GLY A 337 15.45 -38.29 -17.82
CA GLY A 337 14.63 -38.19 -16.62
C GLY A 337 14.51 -36.77 -16.01
N HIS A 338 15.34 -35.81 -16.43
CA HIS A 338 15.17 -34.40 -16.00
C HIS A 338 14.12 -33.66 -16.84
N PRO A 339 13.48 -32.60 -16.28
CA PRO A 339 12.69 -31.67 -17.06
C PRO A 339 13.49 -31.06 -18.22
N ALA A 340 12.83 -30.83 -19.35
CA ALA A 340 13.49 -30.28 -20.54
C ALA A 340 14.08 -28.89 -20.30
N THR A 341 13.46 -28.09 -19.42
CA THR A 341 13.98 -26.78 -19.01
C THR A 341 14.49 -26.85 -17.58
N LEU A 342 15.74 -26.43 -17.40
CA LEU A 342 16.41 -26.36 -16.11
C LEU A 342 16.90 -24.95 -15.87
N GLU A 343 16.97 -24.57 -14.59
CA GLU A 343 17.26 -23.20 -14.17
C GLU A 343 18.26 -23.19 -13.03
N ALA A 344 19.10 -22.14 -12.98
CA ALA A 344 20.06 -21.91 -11.92
C ALA A 344 20.18 -20.41 -11.62
N MET A 345 20.62 -20.07 -10.41
CA MET A 345 20.94 -18.70 -10.00
C MET A 345 22.33 -18.67 -9.39
N ARG A 346 23.16 -17.70 -9.78
CA ARG A 346 24.52 -17.52 -9.27
C ARG A 346 24.78 -16.06 -8.98
N PHE A 347 25.48 -15.80 -7.88
CA PHE A 347 25.96 -14.45 -7.59
C PHE A 347 27.27 -14.22 -8.35
N LEU A 348 27.31 -13.22 -9.24
CA LEU A 348 28.47 -12.89 -10.06
C LEU A 348 28.85 -11.42 -9.85
N SER A 349 30.14 -11.12 -10.01
CA SER A 349 30.64 -9.74 -10.04
C SER A 349 30.08 -8.97 -11.23
N ALA A 350 30.15 -7.65 -11.19
CA ALA A 350 29.99 -6.81 -12.37
C ALA A 350 31.13 -7.08 -13.36
N GLY A 351 30.83 -7.03 -14.65
CA GLY A 351 31.84 -7.20 -15.70
C GLY A 351 31.54 -8.32 -16.68
N LYS A 352 32.56 -8.74 -17.42
CA LYS A 352 32.44 -9.75 -18.48
C LYS A 352 32.52 -11.15 -17.88
N HIS A 353 31.58 -12.00 -18.28
CA HIS A 353 31.51 -13.40 -17.92
C HIS A 353 31.33 -14.26 -19.16
N LYS A 354 31.62 -15.56 -19.03
CA LYS A 354 31.43 -16.58 -20.06
C LYS A 354 30.39 -17.59 -19.62
N ILE A 355 29.65 -18.12 -20.59
CA ILE A 355 28.80 -19.29 -20.40
C ILE A 355 29.17 -20.31 -21.47
N LYS A 356 29.48 -21.53 -21.04
CA LYS A 356 29.94 -22.62 -21.89
C LYS A 356 28.92 -23.75 -21.86
N VAL A 357 28.61 -24.30 -23.03
CA VAL A 357 27.73 -25.46 -23.18
C VAL A 357 28.53 -26.62 -23.75
N TRP A 358 28.54 -27.72 -23.00
CA TRP A 358 29.20 -28.97 -23.36
C TRP A 358 28.15 -30.02 -23.71
N ARG A 359 28.42 -30.84 -24.73
CA ARG A 359 27.53 -31.92 -25.15
C ARG A 359 28.24 -33.25 -25.16
N GLU A 360 27.65 -34.23 -24.50
CA GLU A 360 28.04 -35.63 -24.55
C GLU A 360 26.99 -36.36 -25.41
N GLY A 361 27.39 -36.89 -26.56
CA GLY A 361 26.48 -37.46 -27.57
C GLY A 361 26.02 -36.43 -28.62
N LYS A 362 24.75 -36.50 -29.05
CA LYS A 362 24.15 -35.55 -30.02
C LYS A 362 22.88 -34.85 -29.49
N PRO A 363 22.82 -34.40 -28.23
CA PRO A 363 21.64 -33.69 -27.73
C PRO A 363 21.49 -32.32 -28.39
N THR A 364 20.28 -31.77 -28.31
CA THR A 364 19.95 -30.43 -28.83
C THR A 364 19.64 -29.49 -27.68
N ILE A 365 20.19 -28.28 -27.72
CA ILE A 365 19.80 -27.18 -26.83
C ILE A 365 19.00 -26.17 -27.65
N GLU A 366 17.75 -25.99 -27.22
CA GLU A 366 16.74 -25.18 -27.91
C GLU A 366 16.86 -23.72 -27.49
N HIS A 367 17.10 -23.48 -26.20
CA HIS A 367 17.19 -22.15 -25.64
C HIS A 367 18.25 -22.06 -24.53
N LEU A 368 18.92 -20.91 -24.47
CA LEU A 368 19.77 -20.49 -23.35
C LEU A 368 19.52 -19.02 -23.06
N ILE A 369 19.09 -18.70 -21.84
CA ILE A 369 18.78 -17.36 -21.36
C ILE A 369 19.66 -17.05 -20.15
N VAL A 370 20.26 -15.86 -20.13
CA VAL A 370 21.00 -15.32 -18.98
C VAL A 370 20.45 -13.94 -18.65
N ARG A 371 20.13 -13.70 -17.38
CA ARG A 371 19.56 -12.44 -16.89
C ARG A 371 20.21 -11.98 -15.61
N SER A 372 20.49 -10.68 -15.48
CA SER A 372 20.72 -10.06 -14.16
C SER A 372 19.36 -9.89 -13.48
N ILE A 373 19.25 -10.34 -12.23
CA ILE A 373 18.02 -10.32 -11.42
C ILE A 373 18.31 -9.70 -10.04
N PRO A 374 17.29 -9.22 -9.31
CA PRO A 374 17.43 -8.81 -7.91
C PRO A 374 17.73 -9.99 -6.98
N GLU A 375 18.15 -9.67 -5.76
CA GLU A 375 18.05 -10.61 -4.64
C GLU A 375 16.58 -10.84 -4.30
N LEU A 376 16.14 -12.09 -4.30
CA LEU A 376 14.75 -12.50 -4.10
C LEU A 376 14.72 -13.35 -2.84
N ILE A 377 14.11 -12.83 -1.78
CA ILE A 377 14.26 -13.34 -0.43
C ILE A 377 12.94 -13.95 0.06
N PHE A 378 13.02 -15.18 0.56
CA PHE A 378 11.97 -15.77 1.39
C PHE A 378 12.29 -15.53 2.87
N CYS A 379 11.36 -14.91 3.59
CA CYS A 379 11.59 -14.52 4.98
C CYS A 379 10.99 -15.52 5.98
N LYS A 380 11.80 -15.93 6.96
CA LYS A 380 11.51 -16.84 8.08
C LYS A 380 11.14 -18.29 7.70
N PHE A 381 12.14 -19.06 7.25
CA PHE A 381 11.97 -20.51 7.06
C PHE A 381 11.53 -21.25 8.35
N GLN A 382 10.56 -22.16 8.22
CA GLN A 382 9.86 -22.87 9.31
C GLN A 382 9.17 -21.97 10.33
N TYR A 383 8.77 -20.77 9.92
CA TYR A 383 7.84 -19.93 10.67
C TYR A 383 6.42 -20.22 10.18
N ASP A 384 5.85 -21.29 10.75
CA ASP A 384 4.53 -21.82 10.40
C ASP A 384 3.42 -20.78 10.61
N PRO A 385 2.34 -20.81 9.81
CA PRO A 385 1.26 -19.83 9.88
C PRO A 385 0.54 -19.88 11.24
N TYR A 386 0.14 -18.72 11.77
CA TYR A 386 -0.60 -18.65 13.04
C TYR A 386 -1.91 -19.46 13.00
N ILE A 387 -2.62 -19.42 11.86
CA ILE A 387 -3.74 -20.33 11.57
C ILE A 387 -3.16 -21.63 10.99
N ARG A 388 -2.81 -22.54 11.90
CA ARG A 388 -2.14 -23.82 11.62
C ARG A 388 -2.79 -24.69 10.52
N PRO A 389 -4.13 -24.72 10.35
CA PRO A 389 -4.75 -25.51 9.29
C PRO A 389 -4.36 -25.13 7.85
N HIS A 390 -3.72 -23.98 7.61
CA HIS A 390 -3.15 -23.68 6.28
C HIS A 390 -1.97 -24.59 5.91
N GLY A 391 -1.39 -25.30 6.88
CA GLY A 391 -0.30 -26.26 6.69
C GLY A 391 1.07 -25.65 6.98
N PRO A 392 2.08 -26.51 7.26
CA PRO A 392 3.44 -26.05 7.53
C PRO A 392 4.11 -25.52 6.26
N TYR A 393 4.96 -24.51 6.42
CA TYR A 393 5.84 -24.03 5.34
C TYR A 393 7.18 -24.74 5.40
N ASP A 394 7.09 -26.07 5.27
CA ASP A 394 8.23 -26.96 5.31
C ASP A 394 9.06 -26.94 4.01
N TRP A 395 10.16 -27.68 4.02
CA TRP A 395 11.09 -27.72 2.89
C TRP A 395 10.44 -28.28 1.61
N GLU A 396 9.49 -29.21 1.71
CA GLU A 396 8.82 -29.82 0.56
C GLU A 396 7.74 -28.89 -0.03
N PHE A 397 7.06 -28.10 0.80
CA PHE A 397 6.25 -26.98 0.33
C PHE A 397 7.12 -25.95 -0.40
N LEU A 398 8.24 -25.54 0.21
CA LEU A 398 9.17 -24.58 -0.39
C LEU A 398 9.72 -25.09 -1.73
N LYS A 399 10.18 -26.36 -1.83
CA LYS A 399 10.69 -26.94 -3.09
C LYS A 399 9.68 -26.85 -4.23
N ARG A 400 8.41 -27.14 -3.92
CA ARG A 400 7.34 -27.16 -4.92
C ARG A 400 6.95 -25.76 -5.38
N HIS A 401 6.95 -24.78 -4.48
CA HIS A 401 6.26 -23.53 -4.74
C HIS A 401 7.13 -22.27 -4.64
N ILE A 402 8.26 -22.31 -3.93
CA ILE A 402 8.99 -21.11 -3.50
C ILE A 402 10.44 -21.12 -3.98
N LEU A 403 11.21 -22.17 -3.69
CA LEU A 403 12.65 -22.27 -3.99
C LEU A 403 13.03 -21.98 -5.46
N PRO A 404 12.23 -22.35 -6.47
CA PRO A 404 12.51 -22.00 -7.87
C PRO A 404 12.50 -20.48 -8.15
N HIS A 405 11.87 -19.70 -7.27
CA HIS A 405 11.61 -18.27 -7.47
C HIS A 405 12.49 -17.36 -6.60
N ILE A 406 13.34 -17.93 -5.74
CA ILE A 406 14.18 -17.19 -4.80
C ILE A 406 15.66 -17.58 -4.90
N ASN A 407 16.53 -16.68 -4.47
CA ASN A 407 17.98 -16.88 -4.38
C ASN A 407 18.54 -16.68 -2.96
N CYS A 408 17.72 -16.20 -2.03
CA CYS A 408 18.08 -16.03 -0.64
C CYS A 408 16.96 -16.49 0.31
N ILE A 409 17.36 -17.09 1.44
CA ILE A 409 16.47 -17.44 2.55
C ILE A 409 16.94 -16.69 3.79
N VAL A 410 16.00 -16.06 4.49
CA VAL A 410 16.16 -15.68 5.89
C VAL A 410 15.63 -16.85 6.73
N GLY A 411 16.49 -17.40 7.59
CA GLY A 411 16.12 -18.47 8.51
C GLY A 411 16.74 -18.29 9.89
N SER A 412 16.54 -19.25 10.78
CA SER A 412 17.30 -19.31 12.03
C SER A 412 18.68 -19.92 11.80
N GLY A 413 19.55 -19.76 12.80
CA GLY A 413 20.86 -20.43 12.87
C GLY A 413 20.83 -21.80 13.55
N ASP A 414 19.64 -22.37 13.79
CA ASP A 414 19.49 -23.63 14.54
C ASP A 414 20.11 -24.82 13.80
N GLU A 415 20.75 -25.72 14.55
CA GLU A 415 21.39 -26.93 14.01
C GLU A 415 20.41 -27.82 13.22
N LYS A 416 19.12 -27.85 13.62
CA LYS A 416 18.07 -28.59 12.91
C LYS A 416 17.87 -28.13 11.46
N HIS A 417 18.24 -26.90 11.11
CA HIS A 417 18.11 -26.37 9.76
C HIS A 417 19.32 -26.67 8.88
N GLN A 418 20.44 -27.11 9.46
CA GLN A 418 21.70 -27.31 8.75
C GLN A 418 21.58 -28.21 7.50
N PRO A 419 20.85 -29.35 7.51
CA PRO A 419 20.71 -30.17 6.30
C PRO A 419 20.06 -29.40 5.13
N PHE A 420 19.08 -28.54 5.40
CA PHE A 420 18.42 -27.71 4.38
C PHE A 420 19.35 -26.60 3.90
N VAL A 421 20.14 -26.01 4.82
CA VAL A 421 21.16 -25.02 4.48
C VAL A 421 22.19 -25.66 3.56
N GLU A 422 22.69 -26.85 3.85
CA GLU A 422 23.65 -27.56 3.00
C GLU A 422 23.09 -27.84 1.60
N GLU A 423 21.83 -28.31 1.52
CA GLU A 423 21.13 -28.51 0.23
C GLU A 423 21.01 -27.21 -0.56
N TRP A 424 20.66 -26.10 0.12
CA TRP A 424 20.51 -24.78 -0.49
C TRP A 424 21.84 -24.19 -0.96
N LYS A 425 22.88 -24.28 -0.13
CA LYS A 425 24.23 -23.78 -0.39
C LYS A 425 24.90 -24.52 -1.53
N LYS A 426 24.64 -25.83 -1.71
CA LYS A 426 25.10 -26.61 -2.87
C LYS A 426 24.60 -26.04 -4.20
N GLN A 427 23.48 -25.32 -4.20
CA GLN A 427 22.95 -24.64 -5.38
C GLN A 427 23.58 -23.25 -5.59
N GLY A 428 24.59 -22.85 -4.81
CA GLY A 428 25.23 -21.53 -4.90
C GLY A 428 24.37 -20.38 -4.40
N LYS A 429 23.32 -20.68 -3.61
CA LYS A 429 22.36 -19.70 -3.11
C LYS A 429 22.70 -19.23 -1.69
N ARG A 430 21.98 -18.20 -1.20
CA ARG A 430 22.31 -17.50 0.06
C ARG A 430 21.39 -17.89 1.21
N TRP A 431 21.93 -18.12 2.40
CA TRP A 431 21.19 -18.24 3.65
C TRP A 431 21.68 -17.21 4.67
N ILE A 432 20.81 -16.30 5.09
CA ILE A 432 21.12 -15.30 6.12
C ILE A 432 20.32 -15.61 7.40
N VAL A 433 20.94 -15.36 8.54
CA VAL A 433 20.33 -15.63 9.85
C VAL A 433 19.71 -14.36 10.41
N GLU A 434 18.45 -14.42 10.78
CA GLU A 434 17.80 -13.30 11.48
C GLU A 434 18.29 -13.21 12.93
N VAL A 435 18.62 -12.00 13.37
CA VAL A 435 18.98 -11.70 14.75
C VAL A 435 18.31 -10.40 15.22
N PRO A 436 17.98 -10.27 16.51
CA PRO A 436 17.41 -9.02 17.01
C PRO A 436 18.38 -7.82 16.95
N ALA A 437 17.81 -6.62 16.85
CA ALA A 437 18.48 -5.33 17.02
C ALA A 437 18.68 -4.97 18.50
N THR A 438 18.47 -5.90 19.43
CA THR A 438 18.60 -5.72 20.90
C THR A 438 19.75 -4.83 21.37
N PRO A 439 20.96 -4.86 20.77
CA PRO A 439 22.01 -3.88 21.09
C PRO A 439 21.59 -2.41 21.00
N TYR A 440 20.72 -2.05 20.06
CA TYR A 440 20.13 -0.72 19.93
C TYR A 440 19.20 -0.38 21.09
N PHE A 441 18.31 -1.28 21.49
CA PHE A 441 17.27 -0.95 22.47
C PHE A 441 17.74 -0.99 23.94
N GLN A 442 18.91 -1.57 24.23
CA GLN A 442 19.38 -1.80 25.61
C GLN A 442 20.52 -0.87 26.09
N GLY A 443 20.85 0.20 25.37
CA GLY A 443 21.85 1.19 25.82
C GLY A 443 23.29 0.66 25.89
N LYS A 444 23.64 -0.29 25.03
CA LYS A 444 24.94 -1.00 25.05
C LYS A 444 26.08 -0.18 24.45
N SER A 445 27.30 -0.41 24.94
CA SER A 445 28.54 0.13 24.37
C SER A 445 28.85 -0.44 22.97
N VAL A 446 29.79 0.19 22.24
CA VAL A 446 30.29 -0.31 20.93
C VAL A 446 30.71 -1.78 21.03
N GLU A 447 31.42 -2.15 22.10
CA GLU A 447 31.98 -3.48 22.29
C GLU A 447 30.89 -4.53 22.49
N GLU A 448 29.90 -4.23 23.34
CA GLU A 448 28.79 -5.13 23.59
C GLU A 448 27.89 -5.30 22.35
N ALA A 449 27.66 -4.23 21.59
CA ALA A 449 26.91 -4.29 20.34
C ALA A 449 27.64 -5.11 19.27
N TYR A 450 28.96 -4.89 19.13
CA TYR A 450 29.82 -5.68 18.25
C TYR A 450 29.80 -7.15 18.62
N ARG A 451 30.08 -7.50 19.89
CA ARG A 451 30.13 -8.89 20.35
C ARG A 451 28.81 -9.62 20.14
N TYR A 452 27.67 -8.99 20.43
CA TYR A 452 26.37 -9.62 20.26
C TYR A 452 26.13 -10.13 18.84
N TRP A 453 26.42 -9.32 17.82
CA TRP A 453 26.28 -9.74 16.42
C TRP A 453 27.42 -10.64 15.97
N ALA A 454 28.67 -10.35 16.36
CA ALA A 454 29.86 -11.13 16.01
C ALA A 454 29.78 -12.59 16.51
N GLU A 455 29.14 -12.81 17.66
CA GLU A 455 28.95 -14.13 18.27
C GLU A 455 27.71 -14.88 17.73
N SER A 456 26.88 -14.23 16.91
CA SER A 456 25.69 -14.85 16.32
C SER A 456 26.05 -16.00 15.37
N ALA A 457 25.14 -16.98 15.24
CA ALA A 457 25.32 -18.10 14.34
C ALA A 457 25.61 -17.67 12.88
N GLY A 458 24.91 -16.65 12.37
CA GLY A 458 25.06 -16.18 10.99
C GLY A 458 26.46 -15.65 10.65
N LEU A 459 27.10 -14.95 11.60
CA LEU A 459 28.47 -14.46 11.41
C LEU A 459 29.53 -15.51 11.77
N LYS A 460 29.34 -16.27 12.85
CA LYS A 460 30.34 -17.21 13.38
C LYS A 460 30.48 -18.49 12.57
N ASN A 461 29.36 -19.09 12.13
CA ASN A 461 29.39 -20.36 11.43
C ASN A 461 29.65 -20.14 9.93
N PRO A 462 30.68 -20.77 9.33
CA PRO A 462 31.06 -20.55 7.93
C PRO A 462 29.99 -20.96 6.90
N ILE A 463 29.01 -21.80 7.27
CA ILE A 463 27.97 -22.26 6.32
C ILE A 463 26.97 -21.15 5.94
N TYR A 464 26.70 -20.22 6.86
CA TYR A 464 25.78 -19.11 6.63
C TYR A 464 26.46 -17.96 5.91
N ASP A 465 25.69 -17.10 5.27
CA ASP A 465 26.23 -15.97 4.49
C ASP A 465 26.23 -14.65 5.26
N GLY A 466 25.68 -14.61 6.47
CA GLY A 466 25.64 -13.40 7.29
C GLY A 466 24.36 -13.29 8.10
N ILE A 467 24.01 -12.05 8.46
CA ILE A 467 22.85 -11.75 9.30
C ILE A 467 21.94 -10.69 8.69
N ILE A 468 20.67 -10.79 9.03
CA ILE A 468 19.68 -9.70 8.93
C ILE A 468 19.21 -9.33 10.35
N VAL A 469 19.02 -8.05 10.63
CA VAL A 469 18.91 -7.51 11.99
C VAL A 469 17.60 -6.74 12.17
N ASP A 470 16.75 -7.20 13.11
CA ASP A 470 15.35 -6.78 13.30
C ASP A 470 15.15 -6.04 14.65
N GLU A 471 14.81 -4.74 14.76
CA GLU A 471 14.43 -3.71 13.77
C GLU A 471 15.15 -2.35 14.05
N PHE A 472 15.20 -1.44 13.06
CA PHE A 472 15.74 -0.08 13.21
C PHE A 472 14.77 1.03 12.78
N GLY A 473 14.65 2.08 13.60
CA GLY A 473 13.75 3.23 13.36
C GLY A 473 14.48 4.56 13.17
N GLY A 474 13.96 5.44 12.31
CA GLY A 474 14.57 6.72 12.01
C GLY A 474 14.62 7.66 13.22
N GLY A 475 15.67 8.48 13.32
CA GLY A 475 15.82 9.46 14.40
C GLY A 475 17.26 9.87 14.72
N GLU A 476 17.38 10.69 15.76
CA GLU A 476 18.64 11.24 16.31
C GLU A 476 19.07 10.55 17.61
N ASP A 477 18.80 9.26 17.73
CA ASP A 477 19.19 8.51 18.93
C ASP A 477 20.71 8.35 19.01
N GLU A 478 21.32 8.83 20.10
CA GLU A 478 22.77 8.77 20.32
C GLU A 478 23.35 7.35 20.27
N ARG A 479 22.53 6.32 20.51
CA ARG A 479 22.91 4.90 20.42
C ARG A 479 23.34 4.50 19.00
N TYR A 480 22.89 5.23 17.97
CA TYR A 480 23.36 5.02 16.59
C TYR A 480 24.87 5.16 16.43
N ARG A 481 25.56 5.95 17.26
CA ARG A 481 27.02 6.06 17.19
C ARG A 481 27.70 4.72 17.49
N ALA A 482 27.24 4.04 18.54
CA ALA A 482 27.81 2.77 18.95
C ALA A 482 27.55 1.66 17.92
N ILE A 483 26.33 1.62 17.39
CA ILE A 483 25.89 0.67 16.36
C ILE A 483 26.60 0.89 15.03
N THR A 484 26.73 2.14 14.62
CA THR A 484 27.42 2.47 13.37
C THR A 484 28.87 2.01 13.45
N GLU A 485 29.52 2.21 14.61
CA GLU A 485 30.88 1.74 14.82
C GLU A 485 30.99 0.20 14.88
N SER A 486 30.02 -0.50 15.47
CA SER A 486 30.04 -1.96 15.47
C SER A 486 29.93 -2.56 14.07
N VAL A 487 29.12 -1.96 13.18
CA VAL A 487 29.04 -2.38 11.76
C VAL A 487 30.38 -2.16 11.03
N ARG A 488 31.08 -1.04 11.30
CA ARG A 488 32.43 -0.83 10.74
C ARG A 488 33.40 -1.90 11.19
N ARG A 489 33.40 -2.24 12.48
CA ARG A 489 34.25 -3.30 13.03
C ARG A 489 33.96 -4.66 12.43
N ILE A 490 32.68 -5.01 12.25
CA ILE A 490 32.28 -6.26 11.56
C ILE A 490 32.85 -6.28 10.15
N ARG A 491 32.72 -5.18 9.39
CA ARG A 491 33.23 -5.09 8.02
C ARG A 491 34.76 -5.18 7.93
N GLN A 492 35.48 -4.59 8.87
CA GLN A 492 36.95 -4.57 8.91
C GLN A 492 37.56 -5.89 9.39
N SER A 493 36.78 -6.75 10.04
CA SER A 493 37.26 -8.03 10.55
C SER A 493 37.48 -9.03 9.42
N GLU A 494 38.71 -9.55 9.31
CA GLU A 494 39.04 -10.62 8.36
C GLU A 494 38.24 -11.91 8.64
N GLN A 495 37.81 -12.11 9.90
CA GLN A 495 36.97 -13.24 10.30
C GLN A 495 35.61 -13.23 9.58
N PHE A 496 35.06 -12.05 9.28
CA PHE A 496 33.72 -11.90 8.68
C PHE A 496 33.77 -11.55 7.20
N LYS A 497 34.91 -11.76 6.55
CA LYS A 497 35.06 -11.54 5.12
C LYS A 497 34.07 -12.39 4.33
N GLY A 498 33.36 -11.75 3.41
CA GLY A 498 32.32 -12.40 2.60
C GLY A 498 30.96 -12.53 3.30
N LYS A 499 30.86 -12.24 4.60
CA LYS A 499 29.58 -12.18 5.32
C LYS A 499 28.80 -10.91 4.98
N VAL A 500 27.48 -10.97 5.08
CA VAL A 500 26.58 -9.83 4.90
C VAL A 500 25.96 -9.38 6.23
N PHE A 501 25.58 -8.09 6.31
CA PHE A 501 24.87 -7.50 7.44
C PHE A 501 23.73 -6.64 6.90
N TYR A 502 22.48 -7.04 7.09
CA TYR A 502 21.32 -6.30 6.59
C TYR A 502 20.45 -5.80 7.75
N PRO A 503 20.24 -4.49 7.95
CA PRO A 503 19.21 -4.04 8.89
C PRO A 503 17.83 -4.03 8.23
N TYR A 504 16.80 -4.47 8.95
CA TYR A 504 15.42 -4.06 8.70
C TYR A 504 15.24 -2.63 9.19
N CYS A 505 14.61 -1.78 8.38
CA CYS A 505 14.43 -0.39 8.76
C CYS A 505 13.18 0.26 8.17
N GLY A 506 12.63 1.20 8.94
CA GLY A 506 11.67 2.18 8.43
C GLY A 506 12.33 3.25 7.55
N SER A 507 11.70 4.41 7.42
CA SER A 507 12.34 5.56 6.75
C SER A 507 13.41 6.16 7.67
N MET A 508 14.69 6.03 7.29
CA MET A 508 15.85 6.42 8.10
C MET A 508 16.57 7.67 7.57
N TYR A 509 15.99 8.39 6.63
CA TYR A 509 16.55 9.64 6.10
C TYR A 509 15.93 10.86 6.79
N GLY A 510 16.68 11.98 6.84
CA GLY A 510 16.21 13.23 7.44
C GLY A 510 16.67 13.47 8.89
N ALA A 511 17.33 12.49 9.51
CA ALA A 511 18.02 12.63 10.78
C ALA A 511 19.48 12.15 10.63
N LYS A 512 20.42 12.94 11.14
CA LYS A 512 21.87 12.80 10.95
C LYS A 512 22.40 11.45 11.43
N LEU A 513 21.99 10.98 12.61
CA LEU A 513 22.54 9.75 13.17
C LEU A 513 22.04 8.47 12.47
N SER A 514 20.73 8.35 12.24
CA SER A 514 20.14 7.22 11.48
C SER A 514 20.56 7.22 10.01
N GLU A 515 20.65 8.39 9.37
CA GLU A 515 21.17 8.52 8.01
C GLU A 515 22.65 8.13 7.93
N GLY A 516 23.46 8.54 8.92
CA GLY A 516 24.87 8.17 9.04
C GLY A 516 25.09 6.67 9.23
N PHE A 517 24.16 5.99 9.92
CA PHE A 517 24.14 4.53 10.04
C PHE A 517 23.90 3.88 8.69
N ILE A 518 22.83 4.24 7.96
CA ILE A 518 22.54 3.66 6.65
C ILE A 518 23.66 3.95 5.64
N LYS A 519 24.22 5.17 5.66
CA LYS A 519 25.40 5.49 4.86
C LYS A 519 26.57 4.55 5.16
N THR A 520 26.83 4.25 6.43
CA THR A 520 27.90 3.32 6.82
C THR A 520 27.61 1.88 6.36
N VAL A 521 26.35 1.43 6.41
CA VAL A 521 25.93 0.14 5.83
C VAL A 521 26.21 0.11 4.32
N MET A 522 25.85 1.16 3.60
CA MET A 522 26.11 1.28 2.16
C MET A 522 27.60 1.29 1.83
N ASP A 523 28.39 2.14 2.51
CA ASP A 523 29.84 2.26 2.32
C ASP A 523 30.57 0.95 2.65
N SER A 524 30.01 0.15 3.55
CA SER A 524 30.53 -1.19 3.88
C SER A 524 30.23 -2.25 2.80
N GLY A 525 29.51 -1.87 1.73
CA GLY A 525 29.07 -2.80 0.69
C GLY A 525 27.94 -3.71 1.13
N TYR A 526 27.25 -3.38 2.23
CA TYR A 526 26.07 -4.09 2.71
C TYR A 526 24.77 -3.54 2.11
N ARG A 527 23.64 -4.12 2.51
CA ARG A 527 22.28 -3.81 2.04
C ARG A 527 21.39 -3.53 3.23
N PHE A 528 20.23 -2.95 3.00
CA PHE A 528 19.23 -2.72 4.04
C PHE A 528 17.83 -3.01 3.49
N ALA A 529 16.99 -3.59 4.32
CA ALA A 529 15.61 -3.92 4.00
C ALA A 529 14.72 -2.76 4.46
N TRP A 530 14.09 -2.07 3.50
CA TRP A 530 13.18 -0.98 3.79
C TRP A 530 11.75 -1.51 3.90
N GLU A 531 11.23 -1.49 5.12
CA GLU A 531 9.94 -2.08 5.50
C GLU A 531 8.77 -1.18 5.12
N ARG A 532 7.90 -1.68 4.24
CA ARG A 532 6.71 -1.01 3.73
C ARG A 532 5.50 -1.93 3.89
N TYR A 533 4.94 -1.95 5.10
CA TYR A 533 3.70 -2.67 5.44
C TYR A 533 2.49 -1.83 5.01
N LEU A 534 2.25 -1.79 3.69
CA LEU A 534 1.21 -0.96 3.11
C LEU A 534 -0.13 -1.69 3.07
N ARG A 535 -1.12 -1.11 3.75
CA ARG A 535 -2.51 -1.56 3.73
C ARG A 535 -3.17 -1.24 2.39
N GLU A 536 -4.03 -2.13 1.92
CA GLU A 536 -4.87 -1.85 0.76
C GLU A 536 -5.83 -0.67 1.02
N GLN A 537 -6.43 -0.14 -0.04
CA GLN A 537 -7.27 1.06 0.03
C GLN A 537 -8.68 0.70 -0.46
N PRO A 538 -9.73 1.41 -0.02
CA PRO A 538 -11.11 1.00 -0.31
C PRO A 538 -11.46 1.04 -1.81
N THR A 539 -10.68 1.74 -2.64
CA THR A 539 -10.86 1.77 -4.09
C THR A 539 -9.51 1.77 -4.82
N GLU A 540 -9.51 1.29 -6.07
CA GLU A 540 -8.28 1.17 -6.89
C GLU A 540 -7.61 2.53 -7.15
N ASP A 541 -8.39 3.60 -7.29
CA ASP A 541 -7.84 4.94 -7.54
C ASP A 541 -7.16 5.53 -6.30
N ILE A 542 -7.70 5.29 -5.11
CA ILE A 542 -7.04 5.65 -3.85
C ILE A 542 -5.78 4.80 -3.68
N ALA A 543 -5.83 3.51 -4.03
CA ALA A 543 -4.70 2.60 -3.99
C ALA A 543 -3.53 3.08 -4.87
N LYS A 544 -3.80 3.51 -6.11
CA LYS A 544 -2.78 4.06 -7.02
C LYS A 544 -2.10 5.30 -6.46
N LYS A 545 -2.88 6.22 -5.88
CA LYS A 545 -2.36 7.44 -5.24
C LYS A 545 -1.57 7.14 -3.98
N HIS A 546 -2.05 6.18 -3.18
CA HIS A 546 -1.34 5.72 -2.00
C HIS A 546 0.04 5.15 -2.39
N LEU A 547 0.13 4.35 -3.46
CA LEU A 547 1.43 3.85 -3.94
C LEU A 547 2.34 4.97 -4.49
N GLU A 548 1.79 6.05 -5.04
CA GLU A 548 2.62 7.21 -5.42
C GLU A 548 3.27 7.86 -4.20
N SER A 549 2.45 8.26 -3.21
CA SER A 549 2.95 8.95 -2.02
C SER A 549 3.76 8.02 -1.12
N ALA A 550 3.31 6.79 -0.94
CA ALA A 550 3.90 5.80 -0.07
C ALA A 550 4.92 4.90 -0.78
N LEU A 551 5.30 5.07 -2.04
CA LEU A 551 6.47 4.37 -2.57
C LEU A 551 7.34 5.33 -3.35
N THR A 552 6.82 5.86 -4.45
CA THR A 552 7.58 6.70 -5.38
C THR A 552 8.16 7.93 -4.68
N GLN A 553 7.34 8.73 -4.01
CA GLN A 553 7.80 9.97 -3.38
C GLN A 553 8.78 9.71 -2.23
N GLN A 554 8.57 8.64 -1.46
CA GLN A 554 9.50 8.26 -0.39
C GLN A 554 10.84 7.75 -0.94
N MET A 555 10.85 6.99 -2.04
CA MET A 555 12.08 6.55 -2.71
C MET A 555 12.86 7.76 -3.25
N LEU A 556 12.18 8.77 -3.81
CA LEU A 556 12.82 10.02 -4.22
C LEU A 556 13.43 10.76 -3.00
N GLY A 557 12.75 10.72 -1.84
CA GLY A 557 13.29 11.22 -0.57
C GLY A 557 14.59 10.52 -0.17
N TRP A 558 14.60 9.19 -0.22
CA TRP A 558 15.81 8.39 -0.01
C TRP A 558 16.94 8.75 -0.96
N GLN A 559 16.66 8.84 -2.27
CA GLN A 559 17.67 9.17 -3.28
C GLN A 559 18.23 10.58 -3.12
N LYS A 560 17.42 11.52 -2.63
CA LYS A 560 17.85 12.88 -2.33
C LYS A 560 18.79 12.91 -1.13
N ALA A 561 18.51 12.14 -0.08
CA ALA A 561 19.33 12.08 1.13
C ALA A 561 20.60 11.26 0.93
N LEU A 562 20.47 10.08 0.31
CA LEU A 562 21.54 9.11 0.09
C LEU A 562 21.56 8.69 -1.39
N PRO A 563 22.25 9.44 -2.27
CA PRO A 563 22.32 9.12 -3.69
C PRO A 563 22.82 7.69 -3.95
N GLY A 564 22.08 6.95 -4.79
CA GLY A 564 22.39 5.56 -5.15
C GLY A 564 21.95 4.52 -4.13
N CYS A 565 21.23 4.92 -3.06
CA CYS A 565 20.71 4.00 -2.04
C CYS A 565 19.86 2.86 -2.62
N GLU A 566 19.17 3.07 -3.75
CA GLU A 566 18.36 2.02 -4.37
C GLU A 566 19.19 0.78 -4.72
N ARG A 567 20.47 0.97 -5.07
CA ARG A 567 21.42 -0.12 -5.41
C ARG A 567 21.83 -0.95 -4.19
N HIS A 568 21.50 -0.48 -2.99
CA HIS A 568 21.75 -1.13 -1.70
C HIS A 568 20.45 -1.52 -0.97
N MET A 569 19.30 -1.16 -1.53
CA MET A 569 18.01 -1.32 -0.87
C MET A 569 17.30 -2.60 -1.32
N ILE A 570 16.79 -3.33 -0.34
CA ILE A 570 15.84 -4.41 -0.51
C ILE A 570 14.46 -3.85 -0.16
N MET A 571 13.51 -3.88 -1.09
CA MET A 571 12.12 -3.54 -0.75
C MET A 571 11.52 -4.67 0.07
N CYS A 572 11.10 -4.39 1.29
CA CYS A 572 10.46 -5.33 2.20
C CYS A 572 8.98 -5.01 2.31
N PHE A 573 8.14 -5.72 1.55
CA PHE A 573 6.69 -5.60 1.67
C PHE A 573 6.15 -6.51 2.77
N GLY A 574 4.87 -6.32 3.11
CA GLY A 574 4.14 -7.26 3.95
C GLY A 574 3.04 -7.93 3.15
N TYR A 575 3.08 -9.25 3.04
CA TYR A 575 1.92 -10.03 2.57
C TYR A 575 0.96 -10.39 3.71
N LEU A 576 1.18 -9.80 4.89
CA LEU A 576 0.41 -9.94 6.14
C LEU A 576 -1.10 -9.87 5.84
N GLN A 577 -1.78 -11.01 5.67
CA GLN A 577 -3.18 -11.03 5.22
C GLN A 577 -4.09 -11.82 6.14
N MET A 578 -3.51 -12.49 7.14
CA MET A 578 -4.26 -13.30 8.07
C MET A 578 -4.99 -12.40 9.07
N ILE A 579 -6.24 -12.08 8.72
CA ILE A 579 -7.21 -11.52 9.68
C ILE A 579 -7.22 -12.37 10.94
N THR A 580 -7.38 -11.73 12.10
CA THR A 580 -7.16 -12.22 13.50
C THR A 580 -5.71 -12.26 13.98
N THR A 581 -4.74 -11.86 13.15
CA THR A 581 -3.33 -11.69 13.55
C THR A 581 -2.82 -10.28 13.24
N GLU A 582 -1.83 -10.13 12.38
CA GLU A 582 -1.47 -8.83 11.83
C GLU A 582 -1.79 -8.88 10.34
N SER A 583 -2.74 -8.06 9.92
CA SER A 583 -3.34 -8.11 8.58
C SER A 583 -3.44 -6.72 7.95
N LEU A 584 -2.80 -6.59 6.80
CA LEU A 584 -2.93 -5.50 5.83
C LEU A 584 -4.12 -5.74 4.87
N ASN A 585 -4.70 -6.95 4.86
CA ASN A 585 -6.01 -7.23 4.27
C ASN A 585 -7.10 -6.77 5.25
N VAL A 586 -7.66 -5.61 4.98
CA VAL A 586 -8.51 -4.83 5.89
C VAL A 586 -9.90 -4.60 5.30
N PHE A 587 -10.01 -4.57 3.97
CA PHE A 587 -11.27 -4.33 3.28
C PHE A 587 -11.70 -5.63 2.61
N PRO A 588 -12.68 -6.39 3.16
CA PRO A 588 -13.17 -7.63 2.54
C PRO A 588 -13.89 -7.42 1.19
N THR A 589 -13.91 -6.17 0.70
CA THR A 589 -14.36 -5.78 -0.64
C THR A 589 -13.19 -5.63 -1.64
N VAL A 590 -11.94 -5.85 -1.24
CA VAL A 590 -10.73 -5.69 -2.05
C VAL A 590 -10.04 -7.03 -2.24
N ASP A 591 -9.54 -7.31 -3.46
CA ASP A 591 -8.71 -8.49 -3.70
C ASP A 591 -7.25 -8.18 -3.31
N TYR A 592 -6.85 -8.66 -2.14
CA TYR A 592 -5.51 -8.43 -1.59
C TYR A 592 -4.38 -8.89 -2.54
N LYS A 593 -4.62 -9.91 -3.38
CA LYS A 593 -3.63 -10.38 -4.37
C LYS A 593 -3.36 -9.33 -5.45
N VAL A 594 -4.39 -8.58 -5.84
CA VAL A 594 -4.27 -7.46 -6.78
C VAL A 594 -3.52 -6.31 -6.10
N TRP A 595 -3.79 -6.04 -4.82
CA TRP A 595 -3.03 -5.05 -4.06
C TRP A 595 -1.53 -5.37 -3.99
N MET A 596 -1.17 -6.62 -3.68
CA MET A 596 0.22 -7.08 -3.73
C MET A 596 0.82 -6.89 -5.14
N ASP A 597 0.11 -7.30 -6.19
CA ASP A 597 0.57 -7.15 -7.56
C ASP A 597 0.81 -5.68 -7.95
N MET A 598 -0.04 -4.75 -7.49
CA MET A 598 0.14 -3.31 -7.71
C MET A 598 1.44 -2.78 -7.08
N GLN A 599 1.82 -3.26 -5.90
CA GLN A 599 3.07 -2.88 -5.23
C GLN A 599 4.29 -3.33 -6.05
N PHE A 600 4.33 -4.60 -6.46
CA PHE A 600 5.41 -5.13 -7.29
C PHE A 600 5.46 -4.48 -8.68
N HIS A 601 4.31 -4.27 -9.30
CA HIS A 601 4.19 -3.58 -10.57
C HIS A 601 4.79 -2.17 -10.50
N ARG A 602 4.49 -1.42 -9.43
CA ARG A 602 5.05 -0.08 -9.22
C ARG A 602 6.58 -0.14 -9.13
N VAL A 603 7.14 -1.04 -8.32
CA VAL A 603 8.60 -1.19 -8.19
C VAL A 603 9.25 -1.60 -9.52
N ALA A 604 8.61 -2.49 -10.28
CA ALA A 604 9.11 -2.97 -11.56
C ALA A 604 9.07 -1.90 -12.67
N THR A 605 8.18 -0.91 -12.59
CA THR A 605 7.90 0.02 -13.70
C THR A 605 8.19 1.50 -13.42
N ASP A 606 8.24 1.92 -12.16
CA ASP A 606 8.50 3.32 -11.81
C ASP A 606 10.00 3.65 -11.82
N PRO A 607 10.47 4.62 -12.64
CA PRO A 607 11.90 4.94 -12.77
C PRO A 607 12.65 5.23 -11.46
N ALA A 608 11.96 5.64 -10.40
CA ALA A 608 12.55 5.85 -9.07
C ALA A 608 13.20 4.57 -8.52
N PHE A 609 12.70 3.39 -8.89
CA PHE A 609 13.19 2.09 -8.41
C PHE A 609 14.22 1.43 -9.34
N PHE A 610 14.63 2.10 -10.43
CA PHE A 610 15.61 1.52 -11.36
C PHE A 610 16.94 1.22 -10.66
N GLY A 611 17.36 -0.04 -10.70
CA GLY A 611 18.61 -0.50 -10.08
C GLY A 611 18.46 -1.03 -8.66
N LEU A 612 17.22 -1.16 -8.16
CA LEU A 612 16.89 -1.74 -6.85
C LEU A 612 17.62 -3.08 -6.61
N TYR A 613 18.21 -3.26 -5.43
CA TYR A 613 19.02 -4.45 -5.13
C TYR A 613 18.19 -5.72 -4.97
N GLY A 614 17.12 -5.67 -4.18
CA GLY A 614 16.36 -6.86 -3.82
C GLY A 614 14.88 -6.62 -3.55
N LEU A 615 14.14 -7.72 -3.50
CA LEU A 615 12.74 -7.79 -3.08
C LEU A 615 12.58 -8.85 -2.00
N MET A 616 11.75 -8.54 -1.01
CA MET A 616 11.35 -9.48 0.03
C MET A 616 9.93 -9.20 0.52
N GLU A 617 9.38 -10.19 1.21
CA GLU A 617 8.09 -10.12 1.89
C GLU A 617 8.29 -10.57 3.34
N TYR A 618 7.70 -9.84 4.28
CA TYR A 618 7.78 -10.07 5.72
C TYR A 618 6.42 -10.50 6.28
N THR A 619 6.27 -11.58 7.06
CA THR A 619 7.02 -12.86 7.08
C THR A 619 6.01 -14.01 7.11
N SER A 620 6.39 -15.22 6.69
CA SER A 620 5.42 -16.22 6.20
C SER A 620 4.35 -16.61 7.20
N GLY A 621 4.63 -16.49 8.50
CA GLY A 621 3.70 -16.82 9.58
C GLY A 621 2.38 -16.03 9.55
N TYR A 622 2.37 -14.84 8.92
CA TYR A 622 1.19 -13.97 8.80
C TYR A 622 0.48 -14.08 7.45
N ALA A 623 0.88 -15.02 6.60
CA ALA A 623 0.24 -15.28 5.32
C ALA A 623 -0.33 -16.70 5.30
N ASP A 624 -1.35 -16.92 4.47
CA ASP A 624 -1.79 -18.27 4.16
C ASP A 624 -0.95 -18.85 2.99
N GLU A 625 -1.11 -20.16 2.76
CA GLU A 625 -0.36 -20.84 1.69
C GLU A 625 -0.62 -20.24 0.30
N GLU A 626 -1.84 -19.75 0.04
CA GLU A 626 -2.20 -19.14 -1.24
C GLU A 626 -1.39 -17.87 -1.48
N THR A 627 -1.32 -17.03 -0.47
CA THR A 627 -0.63 -15.73 -0.51
C THR A 627 0.88 -15.93 -0.63
N VAL A 628 1.44 -16.91 0.07
CA VAL A 628 2.86 -17.27 -0.04
C VAL A 628 3.18 -17.79 -1.46
N ARG A 629 2.32 -18.62 -2.06
CA ARG A 629 2.45 -19.03 -3.47
C ARG A 629 2.31 -17.85 -4.44
N TRP A 630 1.38 -16.93 -4.17
CA TRP A 630 1.17 -15.74 -4.99
C TRP A 630 2.40 -14.82 -5.01
N ALA A 631 3.00 -14.55 -3.85
CA ALA A 631 4.25 -13.80 -3.75
C ALA A 631 5.38 -14.42 -4.59
N ALA A 632 5.50 -15.75 -4.57
CA ALA A 632 6.48 -16.44 -5.40
C ALA A 632 6.22 -16.27 -6.91
N LYS A 633 4.96 -16.21 -7.35
CA LYS A 633 4.63 -15.86 -8.74
C LYS A 633 4.95 -14.41 -9.07
N LEU A 634 4.76 -13.47 -8.14
CA LEU A 634 5.16 -12.06 -8.33
C LEU A 634 6.69 -11.95 -8.47
N TYR A 635 7.47 -12.68 -7.66
CA TYR A 635 8.93 -12.78 -7.82
C TYR A 635 9.32 -13.31 -9.20
N ARG A 636 8.68 -14.38 -9.66
CA ARG A 636 8.92 -14.91 -11.00
C ARG A 636 8.62 -13.88 -12.08
N HIS A 637 7.42 -13.31 -12.04
CA HIS A 637 6.90 -12.43 -13.07
C HIS A 637 7.70 -11.12 -13.19
N TYR A 638 7.96 -10.44 -12.07
CA TYR A 638 8.67 -9.16 -12.08
C TYR A 638 10.19 -9.30 -11.91
N GLY A 639 10.63 -10.18 -11.01
CA GLY A 639 12.03 -10.31 -10.59
C GLY A 639 12.87 -11.28 -11.43
N ILE A 640 12.28 -12.16 -12.24
CA ILE A 640 13.04 -13.11 -13.08
C ILE A 640 12.67 -12.95 -14.56
N GLU A 641 11.38 -12.82 -14.85
CA GLU A 641 10.87 -12.71 -16.20
C GLU A 641 10.91 -11.29 -16.75
N GLY A 642 11.05 -10.30 -15.88
CA GLY A 642 11.17 -8.90 -16.25
C GLY A 642 9.90 -8.34 -16.88
N LYS A 643 8.72 -8.86 -16.51
CA LYS A 643 7.44 -8.41 -17.07
C LYS A 643 7.08 -7.03 -16.54
N THR A 644 6.26 -6.31 -17.30
CA THR A 644 5.78 -4.95 -16.98
C THR A 644 4.27 -4.83 -16.94
N GLU A 645 3.54 -5.91 -17.26
CA GLU A 645 2.08 -5.96 -17.14
C GLU A 645 1.70 -6.50 -15.76
N MET A 646 0.54 -6.13 -15.23
CA MET A 646 0.03 -6.73 -13.99
C MET A 646 -0.22 -8.24 -14.14
N LEU A 647 0.27 -9.05 -13.20
CA LEU A 647 0.09 -10.50 -13.19
C LEU A 647 -1.37 -10.88 -12.95
N SER A 648 -2.04 -10.20 -12.03
CA SER A 648 -3.45 -10.36 -11.66
C SER A 648 -4.39 -10.35 -12.87
N LYS A 649 -4.09 -9.52 -13.88
CA LYS A 649 -4.87 -9.47 -15.14
C LYS A 649 -4.88 -10.80 -15.89
N GLN A 650 -3.80 -11.58 -15.83
CA GLN A 650 -3.72 -12.89 -16.50
C GLN A 650 -4.68 -13.91 -15.88
N TYR A 651 -4.99 -13.77 -14.59
CA TYR A 651 -5.92 -14.62 -13.86
C TYR A 651 -7.36 -14.07 -13.84
N GLY A 652 -7.55 -12.83 -14.34
CA GLY A 652 -8.81 -12.12 -14.32
C GLY A 652 -9.21 -11.62 -12.93
N PHE A 653 -8.23 -11.43 -12.04
CA PHE A 653 -8.45 -10.82 -10.73
C PHE A 653 -8.68 -9.32 -10.90
N LYS A 654 -9.52 -8.76 -10.02
CA LYS A 654 -9.93 -7.35 -10.05
C LYS A 654 -9.73 -6.75 -8.67
N TYR A 655 -9.39 -5.46 -8.62
CA TYR A 655 -9.16 -4.78 -7.35
C TYR A 655 -10.40 -4.81 -6.46
N GLN A 656 -11.57 -4.47 -7.02
CA GLN A 656 -12.84 -4.53 -6.31
C GLN A 656 -13.46 -5.92 -6.43
N LEU A 657 -13.75 -6.53 -5.29
CA LEU A 657 -14.59 -7.71 -5.16
C LEU A 657 -16.07 -7.28 -5.21
N ASP A 658 -16.80 -7.82 -6.17
CA ASP A 658 -18.22 -7.51 -6.42
C ASP A 658 -19.12 -8.75 -6.20
N HIS A 659 -18.61 -9.73 -5.46
CA HIS A 659 -19.27 -11.01 -5.21
C HIS A 659 -20.40 -10.90 -4.18
N ILE A 660 -20.23 -10.09 -3.15
CA ILE A 660 -21.24 -9.78 -2.13
C ILE A 660 -21.17 -8.29 -1.77
N VAL A 661 -22.21 -7.77 -1.13
CA VAL A 661 -22.25 -6.39 -0.61
C VAL A 661 -22.29 -6.37 0.91
N ASN A 662 -21.81 -5.26 1.48
CA ASN A 662 -21.81 -5.00 2.92
C ASN A 662 -21.21 -6.16 3.77
N PRO A 663 -19.97 -6.61 3.46
CA PRO A 663 -19.32 -7.77 4.09
C PRO A 663 -18.92 -7.59 5.56
N ASP A 664 -18.84 -6.33 6.03
CA ASP A 664 -18.55 -5.98 7.42
C ASP A 664 -19.80 -5.45 8.17
N PHE A 665 -20.97 -5.43 7.53
CA PHE A 665 -22.23 -4.96 8.12
C PHE A 665 -22.23 -3.49 8.57
N GLU A 666 -21.40 -2.65 7.95
CA GLU A 666 -21.32 -1.21 8.23
C GLU A 666 -22.61 -0.46 7.87
N ASP A 667 -23.32 -0.93 6.84
CA ASP A 667 -24.64 -0.43 6.43
C ASP A 667 -25.79 -1.25 7.07
N GLY A 668 -25.61 -1.71 8.31
CA GLY A 668 -26.56 -2.61 8.96
C GLY A 668 -26.64 -3.95 8.23
N THR A 669 -27.85 -4.48 8.03
CA THR A 669 -28.09 -5.72 7.26
C THR A 669 -28.42 -5.47 5.79
N LYS A 670 -28.16 -4.26 5.27
CA LYS A 670 -28.43 -3.92 3.86
C LYS A 670 -27.76 -4.90 2.90
N GLY A 671 -28.53 -5.44 1.97
CA GLY A 671 -28.09 -6.45 1.01
C GLY A 671 -28.15 -7.90 1.52
N TRP A 672 -28.42 -8.09 2.81
CA TRP A 672 -28.60 -9.40 3.43
C TRP A 672 -30.08 -9.67 3.72
N LYS A 673 -30.54 -10.88 3.39
CA LYS A 673 -31.83 -11.37 3.85
C LYS A 673 -31.68 -11.88 5.28
N VAL A 674 -32.48 -11.35 6.20
CA VAL A 674 -32.47 -11.73 7.62
C VAL A 674 -33.70 -12.57 7.94
N GLU A 675 -33.49 -13.75 8.53
CA GLU A 675 -34.50 -14.63 9.07
C GLU A 675 -34.20 -14.82 10.56
N ALA A 676 -34.68 -13.86 11.37
CA ALA A 676 -34.46 -13.88 12.81
C ALA A 676 -35.25 -15.01 13.48
N ALA A 677 -34.64 -15.64 14.47
CA ALA A 677 -35.27 -16.63 15.32
C ALA A 677 -36.43 -16.01 16.12
N GLU A 678 -36.18 -14.80 16.64
CA GLU A 678 -37.09 -14.01 17.47
C GLU A 678 -36.93 -12.52 17.12
N GLU A 679 -37.87 -11.69 17.55
CA GLU A 679 -37.71 -10.24 17.43
C GLU A 679 -36.50 -9.78 18.25
N GLY A 680 -35.59 -9.02 17.61
CA GLY A 680 -34.37 -8.54 18.25
C GLY A 680 -33.30 -9.62 18.49
N SER A 681 -33.39 -10.81 17.89
CA SER A 681 -32.33 -11.82 17.97
C SER A 681 -31.25 -11.69 16.89
N VAL A 682 -31.42 -10.79 15.93
CA VAL A 682 -30.42 -10.38 14.93
C VAL A 682 -30.40 -8.86 14.83
N ASP A 683 -29.21 -8.28 14.91
CA ASP A 683 -29.00 -6.83 14.77
C ASP A 683 -27.57 -6.56 14.28
N THR A 684 -27.20 -5.31 14.07
CA THR A 684 -25.80 -4.89 13.89
C THR A 684 -25.34 -4.07 15.07
N LYS A 685 -24.12 -4.33 15.54
CA LYS A 685 -23.50 -3.59 16.64
C LYS A 685 -22.11 -3.11 16.23
N SER A 686 -21.58 -2.14 16.98
CA SER A 686 -20.25 -1.61 16.77
C SER A 686 -19.53 -1.46 18.11
N VAL A 687 -18.26 -1.87 18.13
CA VAL A 687 -17.37 -1.70 19.29
C VAL A 687 -16.10 -1.01 18.81
N LYS A 688 -15.85 0.20 19.29
CA LYS A 688 -14.68 1.01 18.94
C LYS A 688 -13.40 0.22 19.18
N GLY A 689 -12.56 0.07 18.16
CA GLY A 689 -11.28 -0.62 18.24
C GLY A 689 -11.38 -2.15 18.16
N TYR A 690 -12.55 -2.72 17.90
CA TYR A 690 -12.68 -4.15 17.65
C TYR A 690 -11.87 -4.59 16.43
N SER A 691 -11.82 -3.79 15.36
CA SER A 691 -10.98 -4.04 14.19
C SER A 691 -9.49 -4.21 14.52
N TRP A 692 -8.99 -3.51 15.55
CA TRP A 692 -7.61 -3.65 16.03
C TRP A 692 -7.40 -4.99 16.73
N LEU A 693 -8.33 -5.41 17.60
CA LEU A 693 -8.32 -6.76 18.19
C LEU A 693 -8.40 -7.86 17.12
N GLN A 694 -9.13 -7.62 16.04
CA GLN A 694 -9.19 -8.50 14.88
C GLN A 694 -7.91 -8.51 14.05
N GLY A 695 -6.91 -7.69 14.35
CA GLY A 695 -5.67 -7.71 13.59
C GLY A 695 -5.59 -6.81 12.38
N ARG A 696 -6.56 -5.93 12.15
CA ARG A 696 -6.51 -5.00 11.02
C ARG A 696 -5.46 -3.91 11.29
N TYR A 697 -4.36 -3.95 10.53
CA TYR A 697 -3.18 -3.11 10.69
C TYR A 697 -2.98 -2.16 9.50
N PRO A 698 -2.56 -0.90 9.74
CA PRO A 698 -2.60 -0.19 11.02
C PRO A 698 -4.04 -0.03 11.53
N GLN A 699 -4.19 0.34 12.81
CA GLN A 699 -5.50 0.55 13.45
C GLN A 699 -6.44 1.39 12.56
N THR A 700 -7.70 0.95 12.48
CA THR A 700 -8.73 1.52 11.62
C THR A 700 -10.08 1.51 12.33
N LYS A 701 -11.10 2.15 11.76
CA LYS A 701 -12.51 1.98 12.16
C LYS A 701 -13.22 0.90 11.32
N GLN A 702 -12.65 0.59 10.14
CA GLN A 702 -13.16 -0.46 9.26
C GLN A 702 -13.16 -1.80 9.99
N GLY A 703 -14.33 -2.42 10.14
CA GLY A 703 -14.49 -3.68 10.87
C GLY A 703 -14.80 -3.55 12.35
N ASP A 704 -14.97 -2.34 12.90
CA ASP A 704 -15.51 -2.16 14.25
C ASP A 704 -16.99 -2.56 14.34
N THR A 705 -17.68 -2.53 13.20
CA THR A 705 -19.07 -2.97 13.04
C THR A 705 -19.13 -4.46 12.68
N PHE A 706 -20.16 -5.13 13.15
CA PHE A 706 -20.39 -6.55 12.92
C PHE A 706 -21.89 -6.89 13.03
N LEU A 707 -22.26 -7.99 12.39
CA LEU A 707 -23.55 -8.63 12.62
C LEU A 707 -23.53 -9.29 14.00
N TRP A 708 -24.58 -9.06 14.77
CA TRP A 708 -24.80 -9.65 16.08
C TRP A 708 -26.00 -10.60 16.03
N MET A 709 -25.82 -11.81 16.55
CA MET A 709 -26.88 -12.81 16.66
C MET A 709 -26.95 -13.34 18.10
N LYS A 710 -28.16 -13.38 18.65
CA LYS A 710 -28.43 -14.05 19.93
C LYS A 710 -29.12 -15.37 19.70
N ARG A 711 -28.45 -16.46 20.07
CA ARG A 711 -28.96 -17.82 19.83
C ARG A 711 -30.27 -18.08 20.56
N SER A 712 -31.31 -18.38 19.81
CA SER A 712 -32.61 -18.79 20.36
C SER A 712 -32.73 -20.31 20.46
N ALA A 713 -33.55 -20.78 21.40
CA ALA A 713 -33.94 -22.20 21.48
C ALA A 713 -35.02 -22.57 20.47
N LYS A 714 -35.75 -21.59 19.90
CA LYS A 714 -36.91 -21.86 19.03
C LYS A 714 -36.53 -22.34 17.64
N LYS A 715 -35.56 -21.68 17.02
CA LYS A 715 -35.03 -21.95 15.66
C LYS A 715 -33.72 -21.16 15.48
N PRO A 716 -32.90 -21.45 14.45
CA PRO A 716 -31.72 -20.65 14.16
C PRO A 716 -32.04 -19.23 13.70
N ASN A 717 -31.13 -18.30 13.98
CA ASN A 717 -31.01 -17.06 13.22
C ASN A 717 -30.28 -17.36 11.92
N ILE A 718 -30.80 -16.87 10.79
CA ILE A 718 -30.15 -17.05 9.48
C ILE A 718 -30.02 -15.71 8.78
N VAL A 719 -28.82 -15.41 8.28
CA VAL A 719 -28.63 -14.36 7.26
C VAL A 719 -28.16 -14.99 5.95
N SER A 720 -28.63 -14.47 4.83
CA SER A 720 -28.23 -14.99 3.52
C SER A 720 -28.09 -13.93 2.45
N GLN A 721 -27.24 -14.20 1.47
CA GLN A 721 -27.02 -13.36 0.31
C GLN A 721 -26.70 -14.24 -0.91
N GLU A 722 -27.08 -13.79 -2.10
CA GLU A 722 -26.58 -14.36 -3.34
C GLU A 722 -25.15 -13.87 -3.60
N ILE A 723 -24.22 -14.81 -3.78
CA ILE A 723 -22.88 -14.55 -4.30
C ILE A 723 -22.99 -14.38 -5.82
N LYS A 724 -22.55 -13.24 -6.35
CA LYS A 724 -22.65 -12.86 -7.76
C LYS A 724 -21.32 -12.96 -8.49
N ASN A 725 -21.36 -12.80 -9.81
CA ASN A 725 -20.19 -12.69 -10.70
C ASN A 725 -19.20 -13.87 -10.60
N LEU A 726 -19.71 -15.05 -10.27
CA LEU A 726 -18.90 -16.27 -10.28
C LEU A 726 -18.66 -16.76 -11.71
N GLN A 727 -17.55 -17.44 -11.91
CA GLN A 727 -17.22 -18.12 -13.15
C GLN A 727 -17.33 -19.63 -12.91
N PRO A 728 -18.26 -20.33 -13.61
CA PRO A 728 -18.39 -21.78 -13.47
C PRO A 728 -17.05 -22.49 -13.63
N GLY A 729 -16.75 -23.44 -12.74
CA GLY A 729 -15.49 -24.18 -12.72
C GLY A 729 -14.32 -23.48 -12.04
N LYS A 730 -14.37 -22.17 -11.77
CA LYS A 730 -13.32 -21.46 -11.02
C LYS A 730 -13.45 -21.67 -9.51
N LEU A 731 -12.31 -21.63 -8.83
CA LEU A 731 -12.21 -21.70 -7.38
C LEU A 731 -12.31 -20.30 -6.76
N TYR A 732 -12.96 -20.26 -5.60
CA TYR A 732 -13.15 -19.09 -4.76
C TYR A 732 -12.90 -19.48 -3.30
N SER A 733 -12.49 -18.52 -2.48
CA SER A 733 -12.41 -18.67 -1.03
C SER A 733 -13.42 -17.75 -0.36
N LEU A 734 -14.05 -18.24 0.71
CA LEU A 734 -14.77 -17.45 1.69
C LEU A 734 -13.99 -17.44 2.99
N LYS A 735 -13.71 -16.24 3.51
CA LYS A 735 -13.15 -16.00 4.85
C LYS A 735 -14.20 -15.30 5.70
N MET A 736 -14.23 -15.60 6.99
CA MET A 736 -15.15 -14.98 7.95
C MET A 736 -14.60 -15.10 9.36
N VAL A 737 -14.84 -14.10 10.19
CA VAL A 737 -14.46 -14.12 11.61
C VAL A 737 -15.71 -14.16 12.47
N THR A 738 -15.67 -14.97 13.54
CA THR A 738 -16.67 -14.91 14.61
C THR A 738 -16.06 -14.73 15.98
N ALA A 739 -16.74 -14.00 16.85
CA ALA A 739 -16.35 -13.76 18.22
C ALA A 739 -17.57 -13.78 19.16
N ASP A 740 -17.38 -13.84 20.47
CA ASP A 740 -18.48 -13.74 21.43
C ASP A 740 -18.58 -12.31 21.98
N TYR A 741 -19.77 -11.71 21.84
CA TYR A 741 -20.04 -10.34 22.22
C TYR A 741 -20.00 -10.13 23.73
N ARG A 742 -20.46 -11.11 24.53
CA ARG A 742 -20.40 -10.99 25.98
C ARG A 742 -18.99 -11.11 26.48
N ASP A 743 -18.20 -12.01 25.90
CA ASP A 743 -16.79 -12.14 26.27
C ASP A 743 -16.04 -10.84 25.98
N LEU A 744 -16.32 -10.17 24.85
CA LEU A 744 -15.74 -8.86 24.53
C LEU A 744 -16.14 -7.79 25.55
N MET A 745 -17.45 -7.65 25.82
CA MET A 745 -17.99 -6.58 26.65
C MET A 745 -17.69 -6.77 28.14
N GLU A 746 -17.62 -8.01 28.61
CA GLU A 746 -17.35 -8.37 30.00
C GLU A 746 -15.84 -8.64 30.24
N GLY A 747 -15.01 -8.56 29.20
CA GLY A 747 -13.57 -8.79 29.30
C GLY A 747 -13.19 -10.22 29.67
N LYS A 748 -13.91 -11.23 29.17
CA LYS A 748 -13.63 -12.64 29.46
C LYS A 748 -12.70 -13.26 28.41
N SER A 749 -11.73 -14.04 28.88
CA SER A 749 -10.85 -14.86 28.05
C SER A 749 -11.38 -16.29 28.00
N VAL A 750 -12.15 -16.62 26.95
CA VAL A 750 -12.76 -17.95 26.77
C VAL A 750 -12.33 -18.55 25.44
N GLU A 751 -11.42 -19.51 25.48
CA GLU A 751 -11.00 -20.29 24.31
C GLU A 751 -12.08 -21.32 23.94
N GLN A 752 -12.89 -21.02 22.93
CA GLN A 752 -13.96 -21.93 22.50
C GLN A 752 -14.22 -21.91 21.00
N LYS A 753 -14.70 -23.05 20.50
CA LYS A 753 -15.19 -23.17 19.13
C LYS A 753 -16.66 -22.72 19.08
N HIS A 754 -16.98 -21.75 18.23
CA HIS A 754 -18.36 -21.26 18.08
C HIS A 754 -19.20 -22.22 17.23
N ALA A 755 -20.40 -22.56 17.71
CA ALA A 755 -21.39 -23.30 16.92
C ALA A 755 -22.02 -22.36 15.89
N ILE A 756 -21.65 -22.55 14.63
CA ILE A 756 -22.13 -21.77 13.49
C ILE A 756 -22.08 -22.64 12.23
N SER A 757 -23.00 -22.43 11.30
CA SER A 757 -22.98 -23.07 9.98
C SER A 757 -22.85 -22.05 8.87
N ILE A 758 -21.97 -22.35 7.92
CA ILE A 758 -21.75 -21.59 6.68
C ILE A 758 -22.13 -22.51 5.53
N LEU A 759 -23.29 -22.27 4.92
CA LEU A 759 -23.83 -23.06 3.82
C LEU A 759 -23.63 -22.31 2.50
N LEU A 760 -23.09 -23.04 1.53
CA LEU A 760 -22.89 -22.56 0.17
C LEU A 760 -23.67 -23.46 -0.80
N ASP A 761 -24.73 -22.93 -1.39
CA ASP A 761 -25.51 -23.65 -2.40
C ASP A 761 -24.94 -23.38 -3.80
N ASN A 762 -25.12 -24.32 -4.72
CA ASN A 762 -24.61 -24.25 -6.11
C ASN A 762 -23.07 -24.15 -6.21
N VAL A 763 -22.37 -24.81 -5.28
CA VAL A 763 -20.91 -24.95 -5.30
C VAL A 763 -20.49 -26.41 -5.08
N GLU A 764 -19.21 -26.69 -5.29
CA GLU A 764 -18.51 -27.89 -4.83
C GLU A 764 -17.42 -27.46 -3.85
N LEU A 765 -17.51 -27.87 -2.58
CA LEU A 765 -16.48 -27.56 -1.58
C LEU A 765 -15.20 -28.33 -1.85
N VAL A 766 -14.07 -27.75 -1.46
CA VAL A 766 -12.75 -28.40 -1.38
C VAL A 766 -12.50 -28.74 0.09
N PRO A 767 -12.88 -29.94 0.57
CA PRO A 767 -13.01 -30.23 2.00
C PRO A 767 -11.71 -30.04 2.78
N GLU A 768 -10.57 -30.40 2.18
CA GLU A 768 -9.24 -30.28 2.79
C GLU A 768 -8.78 -28.84 2.99
N LYS A 769 -9.47 -27.86 2.39
CA LYS A 769 -9.24 -26.41 2.57
C LYS A 769 -10.37 -25.73 3.35
N CYS A 770 -11.34 -26.50 3.85
CA CYS A 770 -12.48 -25.98 4.61
C CYS A 770 -12.29 -26.26 6.09
N PHE A 771 -12.15 -25.22 6.92
CA PHE A 771 -11.96 -25.40 8.35
C PHE A 771 -12.49 -24.22 9.18
N GLN A 772 -12.58 -24.46 10.49
CA GLN A 772 -12.82 -23.45 11.51
C GLN A 772 -11.71 -23.59 12.56
N PHE A 773 -11.08 -22.48 12.91
CA PHE A 773 -9.92 -22.46 13.79
C PHE A 773 -10.12 -21.44 14.90
N VAL A 774 -9.91 -21.85 16.15
CA VAL A 774 -9.96 -20.95 17.31
C VAL A 774 -8.61 -20.26 17.42
N ILE A 775 -8.63 -18.94 17.52
CA ILE A 775 -7.43 -18.10 17.47
C ILE A 775 -7.56 -16.92 18.43
N ALA A 776 -6.51 -16.66 19.18
CA ALA A 776 -6.43 -15.49 20.04
C ALA A 776 -6.26 -14.22 19.22
N ASN A 777 -6.71 -13.10 19.77
CA ASN A 777 -6.43 -11.78 19.24
C ASN A 777 -4.92 -11.54 19.10
N ASN A 778 -4.60 -10.62 18.21
CA ASN A 778 -3.24 -10.27 17.84
C ASN A 778 -2.45 -9.58 18.98
N TYR A 779 -1.27 -9.06 18.62
CA TYR A 779 -0.42 -8.20 19.45
C TYR A 779 -1.03 -6.81 19.75
N ALA A 780 -2.35 -6.68 19.94
CA ALA A 780 -3.02 -5.45 20.37
C ALA A 780 -2.73 -5.12 21.85
N HIS A 781 -1.46 -4.93 22.17
CA HIS A 781 -0.92 -4.80 23.53
C HIS A 781 -1.75 -3.82 24.39
N HIS A 782 -2.31 -4.34 25.48
CA HIS A 782 -3.13 -3.62 26.46
C HIS A 782 -4.41 -2.98 25.90
N TRP A 783 -5.14 -3.69 25.04
CA TRP A 783 -6.47 -3.26 24.65
C TRP A 783 -7.49 -3.59 25.75
N GLY A 784 -7.88 -2.58 26.53
CA GLY A 784 -8.90 -2.71 27.56
C GLY A 784 -8.58 -3.82 28.57
N PRO A 785 -9.46 -4.82 28.77
CA PRO A 785 -9.21 -5.94 29.68
C PRO A 785 -8.27 -7.01 29.08
N PHE A 786 -7.88 -6.94 27.81
CA PHE A 786 -7.12 -7.97 27.10
C PHE A 786 -5.65 -7.62 26.92
N ASP A 787 -4.78 -8.61 27.02
CA ASP A 787 -3.32 -8.45 26.93
C ASP A 787 -2.60 -9.69 26.34
N ASP A 788 -1.33 -9.89 26.65
CA ASP A 788 -0.53 -11.02 26.16
C ASP A 788 -0.89 -12.36 26.85
N LYS A 789 -1.55 -12.33 28.00
CA LYS A 789 -1.94 -13.49 28.81
C LYS A 789 -3.46 -13.69 28.87
N HIS A 790 -4.20 -12.59 28.92
CA HIS A 790 -5.64 -12.54 28.95
C HIS A 790 -6.16 -12.22 27.55
N LYS A 791 -6.35 -13.27 26.74
CA LYS A 791 -6.66 -13.16 25.32
C LYS A 791 -8.15 -12.97 25.06
N PHE A 792 -8.46 -12.21 24.02
CA PHE A 792 -9.77 -12.28 23.38
C PHE A 792 -9.74 -13.36 22.30
N TRP A 793 -10.66 -14.31 22.35
CA TRP A 793 -10.66 -15.46 21.44
C TRP A 793 -11.69 -15.28 20.32
N MET A 794 -11.26 -15.62 19.12
CA MET A 794 -12.05 -15.55 17.90
C MET A 794 -12.01 -16.89 17.18
N ASN A 795 -12.89 -17.06 16.21
CA ASN A 795 -12.93 -18.21 15.32
C ASN A 795 -12.77 -17.71 13.89
N TYR A 796 -11.72 -18.17 13.22
CA TYR A 796 -11.52 -17.94 11.80
C TYR A 796 -12.13 -19.08 10.99
N HIS A 797 -12.91 -18.73 9.97
CA HIS A 797 -13.57 -19.67 9.08
C HIS A 797 -13.03 -19.51 7.68
N HIS A 798 -12.64 -20.63 7.07
CA HIS A 798 -12.20 -20.67 5.68
C HIS A 798 -12.98 -21.74 4.93
N ARG A 799 -13.52 -21.39 3.76
CA ARG A 799 -14.15 -22.32 2.82
C ARG A 799 -13.59 -22.07 1.43
N VAL A 800 -13.02 -23.09 0.82
CA VAL A 800 -12.66 -23.04 -0.61
C VAL A 800 -13.69 -23.84 -1.38
N PHE A 801 -14.17 -23.28 -2.48
CA PHE A 801 -15.23 -23.88 -3.28
C PHE A 801 -15.06 -23.60 -4.76
N ARG A 802 -15.52 -24.53 -5.59
CA ARG A 802 -15.67 -24.39 -7.03
C ARG A 802 -17.09 -23.95 -7.35
N ALA A 803 -17.24 -22.87 -8.10
CA ALA A 803 -18.55 -22.41 -8.52
C ALA A 803 -19.17 -23.37 -9.56
N LYS A 804 -20.41 -23.82 -9.36
CA LYS A 804 -21.15 -24.61 -10.38
C LYS A 804 -21.92 -23.73 -11.36
N GLY A 805 -22.25 -22.50 -10.98
CA GLY A 805 -22.94 -21.51 -11.81
C GLY A 805 -22.32 -20.12 -11.71
N LYS A 806 -23.00 -19.13 -12.31
CA LYS A 806 -22.62 -17.71 -12.23
C LYS A 806 -22.98 -17.05 -10.90
N THR A 807 -23.85 -17.69 -10.13
CA THR A 807 -24.24 -17.29 -8.78
C THR A 807 -24.23 -18.50 -7.85
N ALA A 808 -24.10 -18.24 -6.56
CA ALA A 808 -24.23 -19.20 -5.47
C ALA A 808 -25.03 -18.55 -4.32
N LYS A 809 -25.54 -19.32 -3.37
CA LYS A 809 -26.19 -18.75 -2.18
C LYS A 809 -25.31 -18.99 -0.96
N LEU A 810 -24.98 -17.92 -0.25
CA LEU A 810 -24.36 -17.96 1.07
C LEU A 810 -25.45 -17.85 2.13
N SER A 811 -25.48 -18.80 3.07
CA SER A 811 -26.31 -18.71 4.28
C SER A 811 -25.44 -18.93 5.51
N ILE A 812 -25.55 -18.03 6.48
CA ILE A 812 -24.84 -18.07 7.76
C ILE A 812 -25.87 -18.22 8.86
N SER A 813 -25.69 -19.21 9.73
CA SER A 813 -26.61 -19.52 10.82
C SER A 813 -25.87 -19.69 12.14
N ASP A 814 -26.40 -19.12 13.22
CA ASP A 814 -25.83 -19.23 14.58
C ASP A 814 -26.05 -20.61 15.23
N TRP A 815 -26.62 -21.57 14.51
CA TRP A 815 -26.70 -22.98 14.88
C TRP A 815 -25.66 -23.81 14.10
N SER A 816 -25.19 -24.92 14.68
CA SER A 816 -24.26 -25.84 14.01
C SER A 816 -24.87 -26.54 12.79
N SER A 817 -26.20 -26.71 12.78
CA SER A 817 -26.96 -27.22 11.65
C SER A 817 -28.39 -26.66 11.65
N HIS A 818 -29.21 -27.02 10.65
CA HIS A 818 -30.60 -26.58 10.59
C HIS A 818 -31.45 -27.03 11.79
N ASN A 819 -31.10 -28.16 12.42
CA ASN A 819 -31.89 -28.79 13.47
C ASN A 819 -31.22 -28.80 14.85
N GLU A 820 -29.94 -28.39 14.93
CA GLU A 820 -29.16 -28.49 16.15
C GLU A 820 -28.49 -27.15 16.49
N PRO A 821 -28.78 -26.55 17.65
CA PRO A 821 -28.11 -25.33 18.10
C PRO A 821 -26.59 -25.46 18.17
N GLY A 822 -26.10 -26.60 18.66
CA GLY A 822 -24.67 -26.91 18.79
C GLY A 822 -23.91 -26.07 19.82
N GLY A 823 -24.53 -25.04 20.41
CA GLY A 823 -23.93 -24.18 21.43
C GLY A 823 -24.97 -23.61 22.40
N PRO A 824 -24.55 -22.84 23.42
CA PRO A 824 -25.43 -22.36 24.48
C PRO A 824 -26.57 -21.48 23.94
N ILE A 825 -27.79 -21.70 24.45
CA ILE A 825 -28.91 -20.81 24.21
C ILE A 825 -28.63 -19.46 24.90
N GLY A 826 -28.90 -18.37 24.19
CA GLY A 826 -28.61 -17.01 24.64
C GLY A 826 -27.17 -16.55 24.39
N GLN A 827 -26.30 -17.38 23.81
CA GLN A 827 -24.98 -16.95 23.34
C GLN A 827 -25.12 -15.82 22.31
N GLU A 828 -24.25 -14.83 22.38
CA GLU A 828 -24.27 -13.64 21.54
C GLU A 828 -23.05 -13.64 20.62
N LEU A 829 -23.23 -14.03 19.36
CA LEU A 829 -22.14 -14.14 18.39
C LEU A 829 -22.02 -12.86 17.54
N MET A 830 -20.77 -12.44 17.34
CA MET A 830 -20.34 -11.39 16.43
C MET A 830 -19.85 -12.03 15.14
N ILE A 831 -20.22 -11.49 13.97
CA ILE A 831 -19.85 -11.99 12.65
C ILE A 831 -19.47 -10.80 11.75
N ASN A 832 -18.28 -10.81 11.16
CA ASN A 832 -17.87 -9.85 10.13
C ASN A 832 -16.74 -10.42 9.24
N PHE A 833 -16.08 -9.55 8.48
CA PHE A 833 -15.04 -9.87 7.52
C PHE A 833 -15.46 -11.00 6.57
N VAL A 834 -16.69 -10.92 6.04
CA VAL A 834 -17.20 -11.90 5.09
C VAL A 834 -16.60 -11.60 3.72
N GLU A 835 -15.40 -12.12 3.46
CA GLU A 835 -14.70 -11.93 2.19
C GLU A 835 -15.01 -13.10 1.26
N VAL A 836 -15.42 -12.83 0.01
CA VAL A 836 -15.47 -13.82 -1.07
C VAL A 836 -14.56 -13.35 -2.18
N GLN A 837 -13.50 -14.11 -2.48
CA GLN A 837 -12.52 -13.75 -3.50
C GLN A 837 -12.18 -14.92 -4.43
N PRO A 838 -11.72 -14.66 -5.66
CA PRO A 838 -11.11 -15.70 -6.51
C PRO A 838 -9.92 -16.34 -5.81
N TYR A 839 -9.86 -17.67 -5.84
CA TYR A 839 -8.79 -18.46 -5.21
C TYR A 839 -7.72 -18.86 -6.23
N PHE A 840 -6.46 -18.56 -5.92
CA PHE A 840 -5.31 -18.87 -6.75
C PHE A 840 -4.87 -20.34 -6.62
N SER A 841 -5.12 -21.13 -7.66
CA SER A 841 -4.84 -22.58 -7.69
C SER A 841 -3.51 -22.97 -8.34
N GLY A 842 -2.68 -22.00 -8.76
CA GLY A 842 -1.50 -22.24 -9.61
C GLY A 842 -0.14 -22.30 -8.92
#